data_AF-K9S2P1-F1
#
_entry.id   AF-K9S2P1-F1
#
_cell.length_a   1.000
_cell.length_b   1.000
_cell.length_c   1.000
_cell.angle_alpha   90.00
_cell.angle_beta   90.00
_cell.angle_gamma   90.00
#
_symmetry.space_group_name_H-M   'P 1'
#
loop_
_entity.id
_entity.type
_entity.pdbx_description
1 polymer ?
#
loop_
_entity_poly.entity_id
_entity_poly.type
_entity_poly.pdbx_seq_one_letter_code
_entity_poly.pdbx_strand_id
1 'polypeptide(L)'
;MTSLPIRRMVLYKHGVGFFERFGRLVDSDRAELTFKPDEMNDVLKSLAAFPQGSAQVVTISYENLEEKDAAIANAAIQLRDSSTLLDLLKALRGRAVRLHLVDHNDSTSEIQGVRTTGGEFALTGTLIGIDAPEVNPSALDETLVSLVTSGLDAESCPALRTYCLRQVRGVDILDPQSGNDLRYVLELSRTSSDKRCVTLLLSEANQELLVNYVAPTPTWRVSYRLVYVPDTGDRADSAETGQLHLQGWGIVNNQLDEDLENVELTLVAGQPISFVYDLYTPRFIKRPKVGEEERTLPGPVLLDEALPEADYDLLMMSPDLEGFGGSHLLAEPQPTAARKSIQRNLADTAQVQTTGVAKGELFEYRVQAPVTIKRGQSAMVPILNAAIAGRREHIYNGEKMADHPVVTLSAHNRSGLTLERGPVTVLEGDNYVGEAVITFTPAEGEFFVPYAVDLGVKITETPNHYEETAAIRLDRQYVIHDWYAIRATTYKIENRNPEPITLMIEQRILPDYELFDTPEPFARTAEFQRWRLRVAPRSSQSFQVCARTLVSRQEAVGDLSHQILQRYLRERFIDQVLFEQLRGIVGLYETQQDLRRQIDQQTQKRDRLLKEQQQITQKLQNLGREGDEGELRSRFVAKMQTIEDESERLAAAIANLETQQQQTQANIQAQLRAMGESSSPSP
;
A
#
# COMPACT_ATOMS: atom_id res chain seq x y z
N MET A 1 22.32 37.69 6.57
CA MET A 1 21.78 36.87 7.67
C MET A 1 20.27 37.01 7.60
N THR A 2 19.53 35.91 7.51
CA THR A 2 18.06 35.93 7.58
C THR A 2 17.66 36.53 8.91
N SER A 3 16.86 37.59 8.89
CA SER A 3 16.42 38.30 10.12
C SER A 3 15.54 37.42 11.03
N LEU A 4 15.01 36.31 10.48
CA LEU A 4 14.08 35.40 11.13
C LEU A 4 14.52 33.94 10.92
N PRO A 5 15.51 33.42 11.67
CA PRO A 5 15.91 32.01 11.60
C PRO A 5 14.83 31.08 12.14
N ILE A 6 14.81 29.84 11.67
CA ILE A 6 13.98 28.78 12.25
C ILE A 6 14.50 28.47 13.66
N ARG A 7 13.61 28.50 14.66
CA ARG A 7 13.93 28.17 16.05
C ARG A 7 13.27 26.88 16.52
N ARG A 8 12.11 26.55 15.96
CA ARG A 8 11.41 25.31 16.26
C ARG A 8 10.88 24.67 14.98
N MET A 9 11.00 23.35 14.92
CA MET A 9 10.57 22.54 13.79
C MET A 9 9.88 21.27 14.30
N VAL A 10 8.68 20.99 13.80
CA VAL A 10 7.91 19.79 14.09
C VAL A 10 7.71 19.03 12.78
N LEU A 11 8.24 17.81 12.69
CA LEU A 11 8.15 16.99 11.49
C LEU A 11 7.16 15.86 11.67
N TYR A 12 6.29 15.68 10.69
CA TYR A 12 5.25 14.66 10.72
C TYR A 12 5.48 13.57 9.68
N LYS A 13 4.99 12.36 9.94
CA LYS A 13 5.10 11.21 9.03
C LYS A 13 4.27 11.30 7.75
N HIS A 14 3.37 12.26 7.63
CA HIS A 14 2.56 12.48 6.43
C HIS A 14 3.22 13.47 5.45
N GLY A 15 4.50 13.80 5.63
CA GLY A 15 5.29 14.59 4.68
C GLY A 15 5.16 16.10 4.85
N VAL A 16 4.79 16.54 6.05
CA VAL A 16 4.54 17.94 6.37
C VAL A 16 5.39 18.34 7.56
N GLY A 17 5.97 19.54 7.51
CA GLY A 17 6.68 20.17 8.60
C GLY A 17 5.96 21.42 9.06
N PHE A 18 5.89 21.62 10.37
CA PHE A 18 5.49 22.88 10.98
C PHE A 18 6.73 23.62 11.46
N PHE A 19 6.87 24.87 11.05
CA PHE A 19 8.06 25.67 11.26
C PHE A 19 7.70 26.93 12.03
N GLU A 20 8.49 27.24 13.06
CA GLU A 20 8.42 28.51 13.77
C GLU A 20 9.74 29.26 13.59
N ARG A 21 9.64 30.43 12.97
CA ARG A 21 10.75 31.37 12.79
C ARG A 21 10.62 32.49 13.82
N PHE A 22 11.71 32.81 14.49
CA PHE A 22 11.73 33.87 15.49
C PHE A 22 13.03 34.68 15.43
N GLY A 23 12.88 36.00 15.35
CA GLY A 23 13.98 36.93 15.35
C GLY A 23 13.52 38.38 15.42
N ARG A 24 14.50 39.28 15.52
CA ARG A 24 14.27 40.72 15.59
C ARG A 24 14.58 41.36 14.24
N LEU A 25 13.66 42.16 13.74
CA LEU A 25 13.90 43.00 12.57
C LEU A 25 14.75 44.20 12.99
N VAL A 26 15.81 44.50 12.24
CA VAL A 26 16.72 45.62 12.50
C VAL A 26 16.54 46.65 11.40
N ASP A 27 16.20 47.88 11.79
CA ASP A 27 15.98 49.06 10.94
C ASP A 27 15.01 48.80 9.77
N SER A 28 14.07 47.88 9.96
CA SER A 28 13.09 47.47 8.96
C SER A 28 11.73 47.19 9.61
N ASP A 29 10.68 47.61 8.92
CA ASP A 29 9.27 47.25 9.14
C ASP A 29 8.83 46.09 8.23
N ARG A 30 9.75 45.59 7.39
CA ARG A 30 9.54 44.51 6.42
C ARG A 30 10.32 43.26 6.80
N ALA A 31 9.67 42.11 6.63
CA ALA A 31 10.30 40.80 6.70
C ALA A 31 10.08 40.03 5.41
N GLU A 32 11.15 39.47 4.85
CA GLU A 32 11.12 38.68 3.61
C GLU A 32 11.40 37.22 3.91
N LEU A 33 10.57 36.34 3.38
CA LEU A 33 10.68 34.89 3.45
C LEU A 33 10.69 34.33 2.04
N THR A 34 11.49 33.28 1.81
CA THR A 34 11.64 32.67 0.50
C THR A 34 11.24 31.21 0.53
N PHE A 35 10.39 30.81 -0.41
CA PHE A 35 9.83 29.46 -0.50
C PHE A 35 9.97 28.90 -1.92
N LYS A 36 9.89 27.58 -2.07
CA LYS A 36 9.78 26.96 -3.41
C LYS A 36 8.34 27.09 -3.92
N PRO A 37 8.12 27.09 -5.25
CA PRO A 37 6.77 27.15 -5.83
C PRO A 37 5.81 26.09 -5.26
N ASP A 38 6.27 24.86 -5.08
CA ASP A 38 5.45 23.75 -4.58
C ASP A 38 5.07 23.89 -3.09
N GLU A 39 5.79 24.72 -2.33
CA GLU A 39 5.52 24.99 -0.92
C GLU A 39 4.43 26.06 -0.74
N MET A 40 4.19 26.90 -1.76
CA MET A 40 3.34 28.09 -1.66
C MET A 40 1.90 27.79 -1.25
N ASN A 41 1.31 26.70 -1.73
CA ASN A 41 -0.06 26.34 -1.37
C ASN A 41 -0.22 26.06 0.13
N ASP A 42 0.73 25.34 0.74
CA ASP A 42 0.70 25.05 2.17
C ASP A 42 1.08 26.26 3.02
N VAL A 43 2.03 27.08 2.55
CA VAL A 43 2.41 28.34 3.21
C VAL A 43 1.23 29.30 3.22
N LEU A 44 0.60 29.59 2.08
CA LEU A 44 -0.55 30.51 2.00
C LEU A 44 -1.74 30.05 2.85
N LYS A 45 -1.93 28.73 2.99
CA LYS A 45 -2.98 28.14 3.83
C LYS A 45 -2.73 28.33 5.33
N SER A 46 -1.48 28.46 5.76
CA SER A 46 -1.08 28.30 7.17
C SER A 46 -0.24 29.43 7.76
N LEU A 47 0.30 30.32 6.94
CA LEU A 47 1.20 31.40 7.34
C LEU A 47 0.50 32.32 8.34
N ALA A 48 1.06 32.38 9.54
CA ALA A 48 0.62 33.26 10.61
C ALA A 48 1.82 34.02 11.17
N ALA A 49 1.69 35.34 11.31
CA ALA A 49 2.73 36.22 11.80
C ALA A 49 2.25 36.94 13.06
N PHE A 50 3.05 36.86 14.12
CA PHE A 50 2.77 37.37 15.46
C PHE A 50 3.91 38.33 15.88
N PRO A 51 3.79 39.63 15.56
CA PRO A 51 4.69 40.63 16.12
C PRO A 51 4.56 40.67 17.64
N GLN A 52 5.68 40.79 18.35
CA GLN A 52 5.68 40.92 19.81
C GLN A 52 5.47 42.38 20.20
N GLY A 53 4.46 42.66 21.02
CA GLY A 53 4.11 44.02 21.45
C GLY A 53 2.80 44.52 20.84
N SER A 54 2.72 45.82 20.55
CA SER A 54 1.53 46.50 20.00
C SER A 54 1.47 46.55 18.47
N ALA A 55 2.56 46.18 17.80
CA ALA A 55 2.64 46.21 16.34
C ALA A 55 1.67 45.20 15.71
N GLN A 56 1.21 45.49 14.49
CA GLN A 56 0.30 44.63 13.73
C GLN A 56 0.87 44.32 12.35
N VAL A 57 0.43 43.20 11.77
CA VAL A 57 0.71 42.86 10.37
C VAL A 57 -0.24 43.66 9.49
N VAL A 58 0.32 44.55 8.67
CA VAL A 58 -0.43 45.44 7.77
C VAL A 58 -0.79 44.70 6.48
N THR A 59 0.18 44.01 5.88
CA THR A 59 -0.01 43.32 4.59
C THR A 59 0.96 42.15 4.47
N ILE A 60 0.50 41.10 3.80
CA ILE A 60 1.35 40.00 3.33
C ILE A 60 1.25 40.01 1.80
N SER A 61 2.36 40.30 1.12
CA SER A 61 2.45 40.27 -0.34
C SER A 61 3.30 39.10 -0.79
N TYR A 62 2.97 38.49 -1.92
CA TYR A 62 3.73 37.39 -2.49
C TYR A 62 3.86 37.56 -4.01
N GLU A 63 4.93 37.02 -4.58
CA GLU A 63 5.14 36.98 -6.03
C GLU A 63 4.12 36.05 -6.69
N ASN A 64 3.57 36.42 -7.84
CA ASN A 64 2.58 35.60 -8.55
C ASN A 64 3.23 34.43 -9.30
N LEU A 65 2.45 33.36 -9.49
CA LEU A 65 2.76 32.25 -10.39
C LEU A 65 2.56 32.68 -11.85
N GLU A 66 3.39 33.58 -12.34
CA GLU A 66 3.56 33.71 -13.80
C GLU A 66 4.68 32.76 -14.22
N GLU A 67 4.38 31.86 -15.17
CA GLU A 67 5.41 31.10 -15.87
C GLU A 67 6.34 32.12 -16.52
N LYS A 68 7.64 32.02 -16.21
CA LYS A 68 8.66 32.97 -16.70
C LYS A 68 8.57 33.14 -18.22
N ASP A 69 8.32 32.04 -18.93
CA ASP A 69 8.19 32.04 -20.38
C ASP A 69 6.90 32.73 -20.85
N ALA A 70 5.79 32.58 -20.13
CA ALA A 70 4.54 33.29 -20.41
C ALA A 70 4.65 34.80 -20.10
N ALA A 71 5.33 35.17 -19.01
CA ALA A 71 5.58 36.57 -18.66
C ALA A 71 6.49 37.25 -19.69
N ILE A 72 7.55 36.57 -20.15
CA ILE A 72 8.45 37.05 -21.20
C ILE A 72 7.72 37.11 -22.55
N ALA A 73 6.87 36.12 -22.87
CA ALA A 73 6.08 36.12 -24.10
C ALA A 73 5.03 37.25 -24.12
N ASN A 74 4.43 37.59 -22.98
CA ASN A 74 3.45 38.66 -22.87
C ASN A 74 4.07 40.05 -22.64
N ALA A 75 5.40 40.13 -22.44
CA ALA A 75 6.07 41.40 -22.24
C ALA A 75 6.05 42.27 -23.51
N ALA A 76 6.05 43.59 -23.34
CA ALA A 76 6.03 44.55 -24.43
C ALA A 76 7.29 44.49 -25.34
N ILE A 77 8.40 43.98 -24.81
CA ILE A 77 9.67 43.81 -25.53
C ILE A 77 10.06 42.33 -25.47
N GLN A 78 10.07 41.68 -26.63
CA GLN A 78 10.51 40.28 -26.77
C GLN A 78 11.92 40.28 -27.36
N LEU A 79 12.90 39.72 -26.63
CA LEU A 79 14.29 39.66 -27.07
C LEU A 79 14.70 38.19 -27.25
N ARG A 80 15.05 37.79 -28.48
CA ARG A 80 15.60 36.45 -28.75
C ARG A 80 17.12 36.50 -28.74
N ASP A 81 17.75 35.42 -28.27
CA ASP A 81 19.22 35.32 -28.16
C ASP A 81 19.96 35.50 -29.50
N SER A 82 19.32 35.14 -30.61
CA SER A 82 19.90 35.20 -31.96
C SER A 82 19.87 36.59 -32.60
N SER A 83 19.02 37.51 -32.12
CA SER A 83 18.70 38.77 -32.83
C SER A 83 18.33 39.93 -31.90
N THR A 84 19.03 40.06 -30.76
CA THR A 84 18.71 40.98 -29.67
C THR A 84 18.54 42.45 -30.09
N LEU A 85 19.47 43.00 -30.89
CA LEU A 85 19.40 44.39 -31.34
C LEU A 85 18.25 44.62 -32.35
N LEU A 86 18.04 43.66 -33.25
CA LEU A 86 16.98 43.73 -34.26
C LEU A 86 15.60 43.69 -33.60
N ASP A 87 15.42 42.78 -32.64
CA ASP A 87 14.15 42.62 -31.92
C ASP A 87 13.87 43.83 -31.03
N LEU A 88 14.91 44.39 -30.37
CA LEU A 88 14.78 45.64 -29.62
C LEU A 88 14.35 46.81 -30.52
N LEU A 89 14.99 47.00 -31.66
CA LEU A 89 14.63 48.05 -32.61
C LEU A 89 13.21 47.85 -33.19
N LYS A 90 12.75 46.61 -33.39
CA LYS A 90 11.37 46.33 -33.78
C LYS A 90 10.37 46.72 -32.69
N ALA A 91 10.68 46.40 -31.43
CA ALA A 91 9.85 46.74 -30.28
C ALA A 91 9.79 48.26 -30.01
N LEU A 92 10.84 48.99 -30.38
CA LEU A 92 10.93 50.45 -30.25
C LEU A 92 10.24 51.22 -31.39
N ARG A 93 9.53 50.55 -32.31
CA ARG A 93 8.75 51.20 -33.37
C ARG A 93 7.75 52.21 -32.77
N GLY A 94 7.82 53.45 -33.26
CA GLY A 94 7.04 54.59 -32.79
C GLY A 94 7.60 55.29 -31.56
N ARG A 95 8.71 54.83 -30.98
CA ARG A 95 9.33 55.41 -29.77
C ARG A 95 10.45 56.40 -30.13
N ALA A 96 10.68 57.37 -29.24
CA ALA A 96 11.79 58.31 -29.35
C ALA A 96 13.10 57.61 -28.97
N VAL A 97 14.09 57.66 -29.86
CA VAL A 97 15.39 57.02 -29.69
C VAL A 97 16.53 57.94 -30.13
N ARG A 98 17.72 57.71 -29.59
CA ARG A 98 18.96 58.24 -30.13
C ARG A 98 19.79 57.10 -30.71
N LEU A 99 20.04 57.11 -32.00
CA LEU A 99 20.93 56.14 -32.66
C LEU A 99 22.36 56.67 -32.64
N HIS A 100 23.31 55.83 -32.21
CA HIS A 100 24.74 56.07 -32.34
C HIS A 100 25.22 55.36 -33.60
N LEU A 101 25.68 56.13 -34.58
CA LEU A 101 25.99 55.69 -35.94
C LEU A 101 27.48 55.88 -36.24
N VAL A 102 28.05 55.01 -37.06
CA VAL A 102 29.42 55.12 -37.58
C VAL A 102 29.40 55.40 -39.06
N ASP A 103 30.10 56.44 -39.48
CA ASP A 103 30.32 56.71 -40.88
C ASP A 103 31.42 55.80 -41.43
N HIS A 104 31.08 55.04 -42.46
CA HIS A 104 32.01 54.15 -43.17
C HIS A 104 32.47 54.74 -44.51
N ASN A 105 31.96 55.91 -44.90
CA ASN A 105 32.42 56.59 -46.09
C ASN A 105 33.54 57.57 -45.72
N ASP A 106 34.76 57.26 -46.15
CA ASP A 106 35.94 58.12 -46.06
C ASP A 106 35.87 59.31 -47.05
N SER A 107 34.70 59.92 -47.19
CA SER A 107 34.45 61.06 -48.05
C SER A 107 33.69 62.14 -47.28
N THR A 108 34.48 63.09 -46.79
CA THR A 108 34.09 64.39 -46.22
C THR A 108 32.73 64.89 -46.72
N SER A 109 31.70 64.73 -45.90
CA SER A 109 30.42 65.41 -46.07
C SER A 109 30.13 66.20 -44.79
N GLU A 110 30.16 67.52 -44.89
CA GLU A 110 29.72 68.43 -43.83
C GLU A 110 28.20 68.28 -43.68
N ILE A 111 27.77 67.40 -42.78
CA ILE A 111 26.46 67.48 -42.16
C ILE A 111 26.64 68.33 -40.90
N GLN A 112 25.85 69.40 -40.82
CA GLN A 112 25.90 70.45 -39.80
C GLN A 112 26.16 69.91 -38.38
N GLY A 113 27.31 70.28 -37.82
CA GLY A 113 27.39 70.67 -36.41
C GLY A 113 28.16 69.81 -35.43
N VAL A 114 28.72 68.65 -35.79
CA VAL A 114 29.60 67.90 -34.86
C VAL A 114 30.77 67.27 -35.62
N ARG A 115 31.98 67.74 -35.34
CA ARG A 115 33.24 67.07 -35.75
C ARG A 115 33.67 66.13 -34.63
N THR A 116 33.68 64.83 -34.87
CA THR A 116 34.33 63.83 -34.01
C THR A 116 35.34 63.03 -34.84
N THR A 117 36.58 63.03 -34.38
CA THR A 117 37.69 62.23 -34.91
C THR A 117 37.47 60.76 -34.56
N GLY A 118 37.31 59.90 -35.57
CA GLY A 118 36.81 58.53 -35.43
C GLY A 118 35.29 58.54 -35.52
N GLY A 119 34.77 58.46 -36.75
CA GLY A 119 33.46 58.98 -37.15
C GLY A 119 32.25 58.28 -36.55
N GLU A 120 32.01 58.46 -35.25
CA GLU A 120 30.75 58.16 -34.60
C GLU A 120 29.94 59.46 -34.40
N PHE A 121 28.67 59.46 -34.83
CA PHE A 121 27.73 60.56 -34.64
C PHE A 121 26.39 60.05 -34.13
N ALA A 122 25.65 60.88 -33.39
CA ALA A 122 24.38 60.49 -32.79
C ALA A 122 23.20 61.26 -33.40
N LEU A 123 22.12 60.57 -33.73
CA LEU A 123 20.89 61.15 -34.26
C LEU A 123 19.71 60.83 -33.38
N THR A 124 18.94 61.86 -33.02
CA THR A 124 17.72 61.72 -32.21
C THR A 124 16.49 61.83 -33.09
N GLY A 125 15.53 60.93 -32.92
CA GLY A 125 14.28 60.94 -33.69
C GLY A 125 13.30 59.86 -33.23
N THR A 126 12.21 59.70 -33.98
CA THR A 126 11.23 58.64 -33.75
C THR A 126 11.51 57.47 -34.68
N LEU A 127 11.64 56.27 -34.11
CA LEU A 127 11.93 55.07 -34.88
C LEU A 127 10.70 54.61 -35.66
N ILE A 128 10.78 54.45 -36.99
CA ILE A 128 9.67 53.88 -37.77
C ILE A 128 9.70 52.36 -37.75
N GLY A 129 10.88 51.76 -37.73
CA GLY A 129 11.06 50.32 -37.81
C GLY A 129 12.29 49.92 -38.60
N ILE A 130 12.31 48.66 -39.03
CA ILE A 130 13.43 48.04 -39.71
C ILE A 130 12.91 47.38 -40.98
N ASP A 131 13.58 47.65 -42.10
CA ASP A 131 13.31 47.02 -43.39
C ASP A 131 14.37 45.93 -43.61
N ALA A 132 13.96 44.67 -43.42
CA ALA A 132 14.81 43.50 -43.61
C ALA A 132 14.32 42.66 -44.80
N PRO A 133 15.20 42.12 -45.66
CA PRO A 133 14.80 41.33 -46.82
C PRO A 133 14.16 39.99 -46.40
N GLU A 134 12.99 39.66 -46.97
CA GLU A 134 12.19 38.46 -46.63
C GLU A 134 12.94 37.13 -46.85
N VAL A 135 13.93 37.10 -47.74
CA VAL A 135 14.62 35.88 -48.20
C VAL A 135 15.80 35.49 -47.30
N ASN A 136 16.35 36.42 -46.52
CA ASN A 136 17.49 36.15 -45.62
C ASN A 136 17.52 37.14 -44.43
N PRO A 137 16.76 36.87 -43.35
CA PRO A 137 16.70 37.75 -42.17
C PRO A 137 18.04 37.87 -41.40
N SER A 138 19.05 37.07 -41.75
CA SER A 138 20.40 37.10 -41.19
C SER A 138 21.38 37.98 -41.99
N ALA A 139 20.96 38.53 -43.14
CA ALA A 139 21.75 39.48 -43.93
C ALA A 139 21.70 40.88 -43.27
N LEU A 140 22.44 41.02 -42.17
CA LEU A 140 22.59 42.30 -41.44
C LEU A 140 23.12 43.43 -42.35
N ASP A 141 23.82 43.08 -43.43
CA ASP A 141 24.39 44.02 -44.40
C ASP A 141 23.34 44.76 -45.24
N GLU A 142 22.16 44.17 -45.44
CA GLU A 142 21.07 44.74 -46.25
C GLU A 142 19.92 45.29 -45.40
N THR A 143 20.00 45.13 -44.08
CA THR A 143 18.94 45.56 -43.16
C THR A 143 19.02 47.07 -42.92
N LEU A 144 17.94 47.80 -43.17
CA LEU A 144 17.87 49.25 -43.00
C LEU A 144 17.06 49.64 -41.76
N VAL A 145 17.56 50.62 -41.01
CA VAL A 145 16.87 51.22 -39.86
C VAL A 145 16.35 52.60 -40.27
N SER A 146 15.05 52.82 -40.09
CA SER A 146 14.33 54.00 -40.54
C SER A 146 13.99 54.92 -39.35
N LEU A 147 14.50 56.15 -39.36
CA LEU A 147 14.34 57.15 -38.30
C LEU A 147 13.70 58.43 -38.87
N VAL A 148 12.68 58.95 -38.20
CA VAL A 148 12.13 60.28 -38.50
C VAL A 148 12.74 61.30 -37.56
N THR A 149 13.46 62.26 -38.12
CA THR A 149 13.98 63.41 -37.39
C THR A 149 13.07 64.61 -37.62
N SER A 150 12.57 65.22 -36.54
CA SER A 150 11.90 66.51 -36.60
C SER A 150 12.97 67.59 -36.45
N GLY A 151 13.00 68.57 -37.36
CA GLY A 151 13.88 69.74 -37.22
C GLY A 151 13.51 70.57 -35.98
N LEU A 152 14.44 71.40 -35.51
CA LEU A 152 14.24 72.26 -34.33
C LEU A 152 13.29 73.45 -34.60
N ASP A 153 12.91 73.70 -35.85
CA ASP A 153 12.05 74.82 -36.24
C ASP A 153 10.62 74.36 -36.51
N ALA A 154 9.62 75.17 -36.11
CA ALA A 154 8.19 74.86 -36.24
C ALA A 154 7.69 74.70 -37.70
N GLU A 155 8.49 75.09 -38.70
CA GLU A 155 8.21 74.88 -40.14
C GLU A 155 8.96 73.67 -40.73
N SER A 156 9.73 72.92 -39.93
CA SER A 156 10.49 71.76 -40.42
C SER A 156 9.59 70.55 -40.65
N CYS A 157 9.48 70.11 -41.90
CA CYS A 157 8.85 68.84 -42.25
C CYS A 157 9.60 67.67 -41.59
N PRO A 158 8.90 66.61 -41.14
CA PRO A 158 9.56 65.40 -40.66
C PRO A 158 10.41 64.78 -41.77
N ALA A 159 11.72 64.65 -41.55
CA ALA A 159 12.63 64.05 -42.50
C ALA A 159 12.85 62.57 -42.17
N LEU A 160 12.54 61.70 -43.12
CA LEU A 160 12.84 60.26 -43.03
C LEU A 160 14.30 60.03 -43.42
N ARG A 161 15.06 59.36 -42.54
CA ARG A 161 16.44 58.94 -42.77
C ARG A 161 16.54 57.43 -42.63
N THR A 162 17.27 56.78 -43.52
CA THR A 162 17.54 55.34 -43.48
C THR A 162 19.03 55.10 -43.33
N TYR A 163 19.40 54.14 -42.48
CA TYR A 163 20.79 53.76 -42.21
C TYR A 163 20.95 52.25 -42.26
N CYS A 164 22.08 51.74 -42.75
CA CYS A 164 22.36 50.31 -42.68
C CYS A 164 22.55 49.91 -41.22
N LEU A 165 21.99 48.77 -40.79
CA LEU A 165 22.07 48.29 -39.41
C LEU A 165 23.53 48.14 -38.94
N ARG A 166 24.46 47.77 -39.83
CA ARG A 166 25.91 47.72 -39.54
C ARG A 166 26.53 49.05 -39.08
N GLN A 167 25.90 50.16 -39.43
CA GLN A 167 26.34 51.50 -39.02
C GLN A 167 25.89 51.82 -37.60
N VAL A 168 24.87 51.12 -37.06
CA VAL A 168 24.34 51.35 -35.71
C VAL A 168 25.24 50.66 -34.68
N ARG A 169 25.89 51.45 -33.82
CA ARG A 169 26.70 50.97 -32.68
C ARG A 169 25.95 50.96 -31.36
N GLY A 170 24.92 51.77 -31.23
CA GLY A 170 24.16 51.88 -30.00
C GLY A 170 22.83 52.59 -30.19
N VAL A 171 21.95 52.41 -29.21
CA VAL A 171 20.62 53.04 -29.16
C VAL A 171 20.36 53.52 -27.74
N ASP A 172 20.14 54.81 -27.55
CA ASP A 172 19.57 55.32 -26.30
C ASP A 172 18.04 55.32 -26.43
N ILE A 173 17.36 54.68 -25.48
CA ILE A 173 15.90 54.70 -25.38
C ILE A 173 15.51 55.98 -24.63
N LEU A 174 14.96 56.97 -25.34
CA LEU A 174 14.57 58.24 -24.74
C LEU A 174 13.14 58.20 -24.18
N ASP A 175 12.35 57.20 -24.57
CA ASP A 175 11.01 56.95 -24.03
C ASP A 175 11.08 56.27 -22.63
N PRO A 176 10.58 56.92 -21.56
CA PRO A 176 10.67 56.38 -20.20
C PRO A 176 9.92 55.05 -20.00
N GLN A 177 8.79 54.85 -20.69
CA GLN A 177 7.99 53.64 -20.56
C GLN A 177 8.72 52.44 -21.17
N SER A 178 9.21 52.55 -22.42
CA SER A 178 10.00 51.49 -23.05
C SER A 178 11.28 51.18 -22.26
N GLY A 179 11.89 52.17 -21.62
CA GLY A 179 13.02 51.94 -20.72
C GLY A 179 12.66 51.11 -19.49
N ASN A 180 11.47 51.30 -18.91
CA ASN A 180 10.98 50.49 -17.80
C ASN A 180 10.58 49.08 -18.25
N ASP A 181 9.94 48.94 -19.41
CA ASP A 181 9.57 47.66 -19.99
C ASP A 181 10.83 46.79 -20.25
N LEU A 182 11.91 47.39 -20.76
CA LEU A 182 13.18 46.70 -20.96
C LEU A 182 13.80 46.24 -19.64
N ARG A 183 13.80 47.10 -18.61
CA ARG A 183 14.30 46.72 -17.28
C ARG A 183 13.50 45.56 -16.69
N TYR A 184 12.17 45.60 -16.80
CA TYR A 184 11.29 44.53 -16.34
C TYR A 184 11.62 43.18 -17.01
N VAL A 185 11.80 43.15 -18.33
CA VAL A 185 12.17 41.92 -19.06
C VAL A 185 13.56 41.40 -18.65
N LEU A 186 14.52 42.31 -18.44
CA LEU A 186 15.86 41.95 -17.96
C LEU A 186 15.84 41.44 -16.51
N GLU A 187 14.98 42.00 -15.66
CA GLU A 187 14.76 41.53 -14.29
C GLU A 187 14.10 40.14 -14.27
N LEU A 188 13.05 39.91 -15.07
CA LEU A 188 12.45 38.58 -15.26
C LEU A 188 13.49 37.54 -15.70
N SER A 189 14.39 37.94 -16.60
CA SER A 189 15.50 37.08 -17.05
C SER A 189 16.46 36.72 -15.91
N ARG A 190 16.70 37.64 -14.96
CA ARG A 190 17.56 37.43 -13.78
C ARG A 190 16.92 36.58 -12.69
N THR A 191 15.59 36.61 -12.54
CA THR A 191 14.89 35.85 -11.51
C THR A 191 14.95 34.35 -11.84
N SER A 192 15.49 33.56 -10.91
CA SER A 192 15.42 32.10 -10.95
C SER A 192 13.98 31.69 -10.65
N SER A 193 13.39 30.84 -11.49
CA SER A 193 12.02 30.32 -11.35
C SER A 193 11.77 29.55 -10.05
N ASP A 194 12.84 29.18 -9.34
CA ASP A 194 12.82 28.11 -8.35
C ASP A 194 12.45 28.61 -6.95
N LYS A 195 12.28 29.92 -6.77
CA LYS A 195 11.99 30.56 -5.50
C LYS A 195 10.97 31.67 -5.64
N ARG A 196 10.13 31.81 -4.61
CA ARG A 196 9.09 32.82 -4.48
C ARG A 196 9.29 33.60 -3.19
N CYS A 197 9.25 34.92 -3.29
CA CYS A 197 9.34 35.80 -2.14
C CYS A 197 7.96 36.08 -1.55
N VAL A 198 7.85 36.00 -0.22
CA VAL A 198 6.71 36.45 0.58
C VAL A 198 7.20 37.56 1.50
N THR A 199 6.62 38.75 1.39
CA THR A 199 6.97 39.93 2.16
C THR A 199 5.86 40.26 3.15
N LEU A 200 6.24 40.33 4.42
CA LEU A 200 5.39 40.73 5.55
C LEU A 200 5.69 42.20 5.86
N LEU A 201 4.67 43.06 5.84
CA LEU A 201 4.77 44.47 6.25
C LEU A 201 4.16 44.66 7.63
N LEU A 202 4.91 45.25 8.56
CA LEU A 202 4.47 45.58 9.91
C LEU A 202 4.12 47.06 10.03
N SER A 203 3.31 47.40 11.03
CA SER A 203 2.93 48.80 11.31
C SER A 203 4.08 49.65 11.88
N GLU A 204 5.08 48.99 12.48
CA GLU A 204 6.21 49.63 13.16
C GLU A 204 7.51 48.88 12.82
N ALA A 205 8.62 49.61 12.73
CA ALA A 205 9.95 49.04 12.57
C ALA A 205 10.50 48.48 13.89
N ASN A 206 11.58 47.70 13.79
CA ASN A 206 12.38 47.22 14.94
C ASN A 206 11.66 46.25 15.90
N GLN A 207 10.69 45.49 15.39
CA GLN A 207 9.88 44.54 16.15
C GLN A 207 10.50 43.13 16.17
N GLU A 208 10.22 42.39 17.24
CA GLU A 208 10.41 40.94 17.26
C GLU A 208 9.21 40.27 16.59
N LEU A 209 9.47 39.30 15.73
CA LEU A 209 8.44 38.65 14.93
C LEU A 209 8.54 37.14 15.06
N LEU A 210 7.42 36.51 15.44
CA LEU A 210 7.23 35.07 15.36
C LEU A 210 6.42 34.78 14.10
N VAL A 211 6.93 33.92 13.21
CA VAL A 211 6.23 33.48 12.01
C VAL A 211 6.10 31.97 12.02
N ASN A 212 4.87 31.49 11.92
CA ASN A 212 4.56 30.08 11.90
C ASN A 212 3.95 29.72 10.54
N TYR A 213 4.37 28.60 9.96
CA TYR A 213 3.80 28.10 8.71
C TYR A 213 4.03 26.59 8.60
N VAL A 214 3.31 26.01 7.66
CA VAL A 214 3.42 24.62 7.27
C VAL A 214 4.01 24.56 5.86
N ALA A 215 4.96 23.65 5.65
CA ALA A 215 5.50 23.37 4.32
C ALA A 215 5.76 21.86 4.12
N PRO A 216 5.73 21.37 2.87
CA PRO A 216 6.15 20.02 2.52
C PRO A 216 7.55 19.69 3.05
N THR A 217 7.71 18.51 3.64
CA THR A 217 9.03 18.02 4.10
C THR A 217 9.20 16.54 3.81
N PRO A 218 10.44 16.06 3.64
CA PRO A 218 10.71 14.62 3.64
C PRO A 218 10.22 13.98 4.92
N THR A 219 9.56 12.82 4.79
CA THR A 219 9.18 12.03 5.94
C THR A 219 10.41 11.55 6.70
N TRP A 220 10.41 11.84 8.00
CA TRP A 220 11.45 11.36 8.91
C TRP A 220 11.31 9.84 9.13
N ARG A 221 12.44 9.16 9.37
CA ARG A 221 12.48 7.69 9.53
C ARG A 221 13.00 7.30 10.90
N VAL A 222 12.49 6.21 11.46
CA VAL A 222 13.05 5.61 12.67
C VAL A 222 14.06 4.52 12.34
N SER A 223 15.05 4.36 13.21
CA SER A 223 15.98 3.23 13.17
C SER A 223 16.43 2.90 14.58
N TYR A 224 16.42 1.61 14.94
CA TYR A 224 16.77 1.16 16.28
C TYR A 224 18.07 0.35 16.29
N ARG A 225 18.77 0.38 17.43
CA ARG A 225 19.80 -0.60 17.77
C ARG A 225 19.42 -1.26 19.07
N LEU A 226 19.53 -2.58 19.10
CA LEU A 226 19.33 -3.40 20.28
C LEU A 226 20.64 -4.07 20.63
N VAL A 227 21.13 -3.81 21.84
CA VAL A 227 22.30 -4.50 22.39
C VAL A 227 21.83 -5.37 23.55
N TYR A 228 21.85 -6.68 23.35
CA TYR A 228 21.50 -7.66 24.36
C TYR A 228 22.75 -8.11 25.11
N VAL A 229 22.70 -8.04 26.44
CA VAL A 229 23.75 -8.52 27.35
C VAL A 229 23.11 -9.56 28.29
N PRO A 230 23.45 -10.85 28.16
CA PRO A 230 22.89 -11.91 29.01
C PRO A 230 23.34 -11.75 30.47
N ASP A 231 22.48 -12.12 31.42
CA ASP A 231 22.82 -12.09 32.84
C ASP A 231 23.82 -13.20 33.20
N THR A 232 24.92 -12.84 33.87
CA THR A 232 26.01 -13.78 34.23
C THR A 232 25.76 -14.49 35.58
N GLY A 233 24.51 -14.82 35.91
CA GLY A 233 24.15 -15.49 37.16
C GLY A 233 24.15 -17.03 37.10
N ASP A 234 24.48 -17.69 38.21
CA ASP A 234 24.47 -19.17 38.38
C ASP A 234 23.05 -19.81 38.42
N ARG A 235 21.97 -19.06 38.15
CA ARG A 235 20.62 -19.63 38.08
C ARG A 235 20.41 -20.33 36.72
N ALA A 236 19.71 -21.45 36.72
CA ALA A 236 19.41 -22.16 35.48
C ALA A 236 18.64 -21.28 34.46
N ASP A 237 17.93 -20.23 34.90
CA ASP A 237 17.17 -19.33 34.03
C ASP A 237 17.94 -18.06 33.59
N SER A 238 19.16 -17.81 34.10
CA SER A 238 19.91 -16.58 33.78
C SER A 238 20.55 -16.58 32.40
N ALA A 239 20.69 -17.73 31.73
CA ALA A 239 21.24 -17.78 30.37
C ALA A 239 20.33 -17.10 29.32
N GLU A 240 19.04 -16.93 29.65
CA GLU A 240 18.02 -16.47 28.70
C GLU A 240 17.40 -15.13 29.08
N THR A 241 17.65 -14.63 30.29
CA THR A 241 17.28 -13.28 30.70
C THR A 241 18.52 -12.39 30.68
N GLY A 242 18.34 -11.13 30.29
CA GLY A 242 19.44 -10.20 30.24
C GLY A 242 18.97 -8.76 30.14
N GLN A 243 19.93 -7.86 30.13
CA GLN A 243 19.70 -6.45 29.91
C GLN A 243 19.70 -6.15 28.40
N LEU A 244 18.64 -5.49 27.94
CA LEU A 244 18.48 -5.06 26.57
C LEU A 244 18.59 -3.53 26.52
N HIS A 245 19.66 -3.04 25.91
CA HIS A 245 19.82 -1.61 25.64
C HIS A 245 19.17 -1.26 24.30
N LEU A 246 18.13 -0.44 24.37
CA LEU A 246 17.36 0.04 23.23
C LEU A 246 17.74 1.49 22.91
N GLN A 247 18.32 1.67 21.73
CA GLN A 247 18.63 3.00 21.19
C GLN A 247 17.75 3.26 19.96
N GLY A 248 16.93 4.29 20.01
CA GLY A 248 16.13 4.76 18.89
C GLY A 248 16.68 6.05 18.32
N TRP A 249 16.72 6.13 16.99
CA TRP A 249 17.20 7.28 16.25
C TRP A 249 16.15 7.74 15.23
N GLY A 250 15.92 9.05 15.17
CA GLY A 250 15.17 9.72 14.12
C GLY A 250 16.12 10.21 13.04
N ILE A 251 15.88 9.84 11.79
CA ILE A 251 16.63 10.31 10.62
C ILE A 251 15.84 11.44 9.99
N VAL A 252 16.45 12.61 9.93
CA VAL A 252 15.86 13.86 9.43
C VAL A 252 16.71 14.43 8.32
N ASN A 253 16.04 14.94 7.27
CA ASN A 253 16.71 15.50 6.11
C ASN A 253 16.41 17.01 6.03
N ASN A 254 17.45 17.85 6.02
CA ASN A 254 17.30 19.28 5.79
C ASN A 254 17.30 19.57 4.27
N GLN A 255 16.10 19.75 3.70
CA GLN A 255 15.90 20.19 2.31
C GLN A 255 15.60 21.68 2.17
N LEU A 256 15.65 22.42 3.27
CA LEU A 256 15.50 23.87 3.25
C LEU A 256 16.77 24.49 2.68
N ASP A 257 16.63 25.68 2.11
CA ASP A 257 17.75 26.44 1.57
C ASP A 257 18.48 27.28 2.63
N GLU A 258 18.50 26.82 3.88
CA GLU A 258 19.18 27.48 4.99
C GLU A 258 19.78 26.45 5.97
N ASP A 259 20.79 26.89 6.72
CA ASP A 259 21.35 26.11 7.82
C ASP A 259 20.40 26.17 9.03
N LEU A 260 20.06 25.01 9.57
CA LEU A 260 19.33 24.91 10.83
C LEU A 260 20.35 24.99 11.96
N GLU A 261 20.28 26.03 12.79
CA GLU A 261 21.21 26.25 13.90
C GLU A 261 20.47 26.28 15.24
N ASN A 262 20.78 25.33 16.13
CA ASN A 262 20.17 25.20 17.45
C ASN A 262 18.63 25.19 17.41
N VAL A 263 18.06 24.34 16.55
CA VAL A 263 16.61 24.23 16.37
C VAL A 263 16.02 23.22 17.35
N GLU A 264 14.92 23.59 18.01
CA GLU A 264 14.09 22.65 18.76
C GLU A 264 13.36 21.72 17.80
N LEU A 265 13.73 20.45 17.79
CA LEU A 265 13.15 19.43 16.91
C LEU A 265 12.17 18.54 17.64
N THR A 266 10.96 18.42 17.08
CA THR A 266 9.95 17.45 17.52
C THR A 266 9.57 16.54 16.36
N LEU A 267 9.59 15.23 16.58
CA LEU A 267 9.20 14.23 15.59
C LEU A 267 7.87 13.61 15.98
N VAL A 268 6.85 13.78 15.16
CA VAL A 268 5.49 13.30 15.43
C VAL A 268 5.21 12.07 14.59
N ALA A 269 4.78 11.01 15.25
CA ALA A 269 4.57 9.71 14.62
C ALA A 269 3.08 9.36 14.37
N GLY A 270 2.15 10.28 14.65
CA GLY A 270 0.75 10.13 14.28
C GLY A 270 0.39 10.65 12.88
N GLN A 271 -0.87 10.41 12.48
CA GLN A 271 -1.40 10.75 11.15
C GLN A 271 -2.51 11.82 11.25
N PRO A 272 -2.16 13.12 11.36
CA PRO A 272 -3.16 14.16 11.18
C PRO A 272 -3.63 14.23 9.72
N ILE A 273 -4.84 14.73 9.51
CA ILE A 273 -5.40 14.95 8.17
C ILE A 273 -4.64 16.12 7.51
N SER A 274 -4.16 15.91 6.28
CA SER A 274 -3.51 16.94 5.47
C SER A 274 -3.90 16.80 3.99
N PHE A 275 -4.03 17.93 3.30
CA PHE A 275 -4.39 18.02 1.89
C PHE A 275 -3.79 19.29 1.27
N VAL A 276 -3.45 19.22 -0.03
CA VAL A 276 -3.04 20.39 -0.81
C VAL A 276 -4.28 21.05 -1.38
N TYR A 277 -4.42 22.36 -1.19
CA TYR A 277 -5.45 23.17 -1.82
C TYR A 277 -4.77 24.21 -2.70
N ASP A 278 -5.17 24.30 -3.96
CA ASP A 278 -4.60 25.23 -4.93
C ASP A 278 -5.06 26.65 -4.62
N LEU A 279 -4.27 27.33 -3.77
CA LEU A 279 -4.44 28.73 -3.36
C LEU A 279 -3.56 29.68 -4.19
N TYR A 280 -2.48 29.15 -4.77
CA TYR A 280 -1.47 29.97 -5.44
C TYR A 280 -1.84 30.33 -6.88
N THR A 281 -2.54 29.46 -7.61
CA THR A 281 -2.91 29.70 -9.01
C THR A 281 -4.12 30.64 -9.10
N PRO A 282 -4.01 31.80 -9.78
CA PRO A 282 -5.17 32.66 -10.01
C PRO A 282 -6.20 31.96 -10.90
N ARG A 283 -7.43 31.80 -10.42
CA ARG A 283 -8.52 31.19 -11.20
C ARG A 283 -9.35 32.26 -11.91
N PHE A 284 -9.27 32.27 -13.24
CA PHE A 284 -10.14 33.10 -14.07
C PHE A 284 -11.37 32.32 -14.51
N ILE A 285 -12.56 32.82 -14.18
CA ILE A 285 -13.81 32.30 -14.72
C ILE A 285 -14.00 32.87 -16.12
N LYS A 286 -14.12 31.99 -17.13
CA LYS A 286 -14.44 32.41 -18.51
C LYS A 286 -15.82 33.05 -18.51
N ARG A 287 -15.87 34.39 -18.66
CA ARG A 287 -17.13 35.11 -18.82
C ARG A 287 -17.68 34.84 -20.22
N PRO A 288 -18.97 34.49 -20.37
CA PRO A 288 -19.57 34.38 -21.68
C PRO A 288 -19.50 35.75 -22.37
N LYS A 289 -18.93 35.78 -23.57
CA LYS A 289 -18.97 36.95 -24.45
C LYS A 289 -20.33 36.93 -25.13
N VAL A 290 -21.21 37.87 -24.80
CA VAL A 290 -22.43 38.12 -25.56
C VAL A 290 -22.01 38.95 -26.78
N GLY A 291 -22.04 38.34 -27.96
CA GLY A 291 -21.88 39.09 -29.21
C GLY A 291 -23.13 39.94 -29.46
N GLU A 292 -22.96 41.16 -29.97
CA GLU A 292 -24.08 41.86 -30.60
C GLU A 292 -24.52 41.03 -31.82
N GLU A 293 -25.83 40.74 -31.92
CA GLU A 293 -26.39 40.17 -33.13
C GLU A 293 -26.29 41.21 -34.25
N GLU A 294 -25.24 41.11 -35.07
CA GLU A 294 -25.25 41.72 -36.39
C GLU A 294 -26.43 41.14 -37.16
N ARG A 295 -27.42 41.99 -37.48
CA ARG A 295 -28.54 41.65 -38.36
C ARG A 295 -28.01 41.43 -39.78
N THR A 296 -27.46 40.25 -40.04
CA THR A 296 -27.21 39.76 -41.39
C THR A 296 -28.40 38.95 -41.86
N LEU A 297 -28.97 39.38 -42.99
CA LEU A 297 -30.02 38.68 -43.73
C LEU A 297 -29.63 37.20 -43.95
N PRO A 298 -30.55 36.23 -43.80
CA PRO A 298 -30.23 34.83 -43.98
C PRO A 298 -29.81 34.56 -45.44
N GLY A 299 -28.55 34.14 -45.62
CA GLY A 299 -28.08 33.53 -46.85
C GLY A 299 -28.62 32.10 -47.01
N PRO A 300 -28.62 31.53 -48.23
CA PRO A 300 -29.13 30.18 -48.47
C PRO A 300 -28.30 29.13 -47.72
N VAL A 301 -29.00 28.18 -47.08
CA VAL A 301 -28.40 27.03 -46.41
C VAL A 301 -27.84 26.09 -47.47
N LEU A 302 -26.52 25.98 -47.55
CA LEU A 302 -25.83 24.86 -48.16
C LEU A 302 -25.59 23.83 -47.04
N LEU A 303 -26.12 22.61 -47.20
CA LEU A 303 -25.77 21.47 -46.34
C LEU A 303 -24.58 20.76 -46.97
N ASP A 304 -23.45 20.73 -46.26
CA ASP A 304 -22.30 19.92 -46.64
C ASP A 304 -22.44 18.47 -46.15
N GLU A 305 -22.01 17.54 -47.00
CA GLU A 305 -21.95 16.10 -46.77
C GLU A 305 -20.92 15.70 -45.71
N ALA A 306 -21.23 14.60 -45.02
CA ALA A 306 -20.41 14.02 -43.96
C ALA A 306 -19.07 13.49 -44.49
N LEU A 307 -17.98 13.90 -43.84
CA LEU A 307 -16.64 13.34 -44.05
C LEU A 307 -16.35 12.21 -43.04
N PRO A 308 -15.74 11.10 -43.49
CA PRO A 308 -15.44 9.93 -42.67
C PRO A 308 -14.26 10.14 -41.71
N GLU A 309 -14.34 9.44 -40.57
CA GLU A 309 -13.29 9.35 -39.55
C GLU A 309 -11.97 8.85 -40.13
N ALA A 310 -10.87 9.53 -39.78
CA ALA A 310 -9.52 9.14 -40.14
C ALA A 310 -8.66 8.92 -38.88
N ASP A 311 -7.92 7.82 -38.95
CA ASP A 311 -7.01 7.22 -38.00
C ASP A 311 -5.99 8.18 -37.36
N TYR A 312 -5.79 7.97 -36.06
CA TYR A 312 -4.58 8.36 -35.34
C TYR A 312 -3.56 7.21 -35.36
N ASP A 313 -2.30 7.62 -35.37
CA ASP A 313 -1.07 6.89 -35.01
C ASP A 313 -0.17 6.48 -36.16
N LEU A 314 0.92 7.25 -36.33
CA LEU A 314 2.23 6.69 -36.65
C LEU A 314 3.36 7.68 -36.29
N LEU A 315 4.41 7.12 -35.67
CA LEU A 315 5.81 7.56 -35.60
C LEU A 315 6.27 8.38 -34.38
N MET A 316 6.42 7.64 -33.27
CA MET A 316 7.42 7.89 -32.22
C MET A 316 8.83 7.55 -32.71
N MET A 317 9.78 8.29 -32.15
CA MET A 317 11.15 8.53 -32.57
C MET A 317 12.14 7.41 -32.26
N SER A 318 13.22 7.40 -33.05
CA SER A 318 14.53 6.78 -32.79
C SER A 318 15.27 7.48 -31.62
N PRO A 319 16.32 6.86 -31.02
CA PRO A 319 17.65 6.89 -31.62
C PRO A 319 18.53 5.64 -31.36
N ASP A 320 19.34 5.27 -32.35
CA ASP A 320 20.53 4.44 -32.20
C ASP A 320 21.72 5.18 -32.81
N LEU A 321 22.88 5.19 -32.13
CA LEU A 321 24.20 5.25 -32.75
C LEU A 321 25.29 4.90 -31.72
N GLU A 322 25.82 3.69 -31.83
CA GLU A 322 27.08 3.25 -31.24
C GLU A 322 28.25 3.47 -32.21
N GLY A 323 29.46 3.68 -31.66
CA GLY A 323 30.74 3.70 -32.36
C GLY A 323 31.78 2.80 -31.66
N PHE A 324 32.54 2.08 -32.47
CA PHE A 324 33.39 0.91 -32.19
C PHE A 324 34.60 1.07 -31.22
N GLY A 325 34.84 0.04 -30.39
CA GLY A 325 36.01 -0.85 -30.48
C GLY A 325 37.23 -0.67 -29.54
N GLY A 326 37.59 -1.74 -28.81
CA GLY A 326 38.97 -1.99 -28.34
C GLY A 326 39.14 -2.75 -27.01
N SER A 327 39.70 -3.96 -27.06
CA SER A 327 39.82 -4.93 -25.94
C SER A 327 41.13 -4.84 -25.13
N HIS A 328 41.11 -5.52 -23.96
CA HIS A 328 42.21 -6.17 -23.21
C HIS A 328 43.01 -5.38 -22.15
N LEU A 329 42.79 -5.66 -20.84
CA LEU A 329 43.64 -6.54 -19.99
C LEU A 329 43.27 -6.49 -18.49
N LEU A 330 43.47 -7.63 -17.84
CA LEU A 330 43.26 -7.94 -16.42
C LEU A 330 44.26 -7.24 -15.49
N ALA A 331 43.80 -6.82 -14.31
CA ALA A 331 44.59 -6.82 -13.07
C ALA A 331 43.67 -6.69 -11.84
N GLU A 332 43.60 -7.74 -11.02
CA GLU A 332 43.24 -7.62 -9.60
C GLU A 332 44.40 -6.96 -8.83
N PRO A 333 44.07 -6.25 -7.74
CA PRO A 333 44.78 -6.55 -6.50
C PRO A 333 43.83 -6.72 -5.31
N GLN A 334 44.28 -7.63 -4.45
CA GLN A 334 43.69 -8.10 -3.20
C GLN A 334 43.45 -7.01 -2.14
N PRO A 335 42.57 -7.29 -1.16
CA PRO A 335 42.27 -6.42 -0.03
C PRO A 335 43.38 -6.45 1.03
N THR A 336 43.83 -5.28 1.46
CA THR A 336 44.64 -5.12 2.68
C THR A 336 43.74 -4.81 3.88
N ALA A 337 43.87 -5.67 4.89
CA ALA A 337 43.23 -5.56 6.19
C ALA A 337 43.78 -4.39 7.00
N ALA A 338 42.90 -3.71 7.74
CA ALA A 338 43.04 -3.42 9.17
C ALA A 338 42.01 -2.36 9.59
N ARG A 339 40.95 -2.77 10.29
CA ARG A 339 40.28 -1.88 11.24
C ARG A 339 40.39 -2.47 12.63
N LYS A 340 41.25 -1.82 13.42
CA LYS A 340 41.41 -2.00 14.85
C LYS A 340 40.05 -1.86 15.55
N SER A 341 39.81 -2.74 16.50
CA SER A 341 38.72 -2.67 17.47
C SER A 341 38.72 -1.30 18.16
N ILE A 342 37.62 -0.57 17.98
CA ILE A 342 37.31 0.62 18.76
C ILE A 342 36.42 0.14 19.91
N GLN A 343 37.05 -0.23 21.02
CA GLN A 343 36.33 -0.36 22.27
C GLN A 343 36.10 1.06 22.77
N ARG A 344 34.87 1.55 22.64
CA ARG A 344 34.46 2.87 23.12
C ARG A 344 33.33 2.70 24.13
N ASN A 345 33.65 3.08 25.36
CA ASN A 345 32.78 3.42 26.49
C ASN A 345 31.28 3.52 26.13
N LEU A 346 30.54 2.44 26.33
CA LEU A 346 29.07 2.42 26.34
C LEU A 346 28.48 3.04 27.62
N ALA A 347 29.31 3.43 28.58
CA ALA A 347 28.88 3.95 29.87
C ALA A 347 28.85 5.49 29.98
N ASP A 348 29.35 6.23 28.98
CA ASP A 348 29.52 7.70 29.06
C ASP A 348 28.82 8.48 27.93
N THR A 349 27.80 7.90 27.29
CA THR A 349 26.82 8.73 26.57
C THR A 349 25.86 9.32 27.59
N ALA A 350 26.03 10.62 27.85
CA ALA A 350 25.15 11.46 28.65
C ALA A 350 23.69 11.01 28.47
N GLN A 351 22.99 10.81 29.59
CA GLN A 351 21.57 10.49 29.62
C GLN A 351 20.80 11.52 28.80
N VAL A 352 20.54 11.22 27.53
CA VAL A 352 19.57 11.95 26.73
C VAL A 352 18.23 11.40 27.19
N GLN A 353 17.65 12.06 28.17
CA GLN A 353 16.26 11.88 28.49
C GLN A 353 15.48 12.39 27.27
N THR A 354 14.42 11.72 26.87
CA THR A 354 13.47 12.26 25.90
C THR A 354 12.11 12.21 26.56
N THR A 355 11.44 13.36 26.61
CA THR A 355 10.14 13.45 27.26
C THR A 355 9.07 13.20 26.21
N GLY A 356 8.48 12.00 26.24
CA GLY A 356 7.27 11.73 25.47
C GLY A 356 6.09 12.34 26.18
N VAL A 357 5.40 13.27 25.52
CA VAL A 357 4.10 13.74 25.99
C VAL A 357 3.06 13.06 25.11
N ALA A 358 2.28 12.15 25.69
CA ALA A 358 1.08 11.64 25.04
C ALA A 358 0.04 12.78 25.00
N LYS A 359 -0.11 13.45 23.86
CA LYS A 359 -1.14 14.48 23.64
C LYS A 359 -2.21 13.90 22.70
N GLY A 360 -3.13 13.13 23.27
CA GLY A 360 -4.27 12.55 22.54
C GLY A 360 -3.88 11.37 21.63
N GLU A 361 -4.35 11.36 20.38
CA GLU A 361 -4.11 10.30 19.38
C GLU A 361 -2.71 10.37 18.72
N LEU A 362 -1.94 11.43 19.01
CA LEU A 362 -0.59 11.65 18.49
C LEU A 362 0.44 11.47 19.60
N PHE A 363 1.58 10.86 19.27
CA PHE A 363 2.72 10.76 20.16
C PHE A 363 3.95 11.38 19.50
N GLU A 364 4.70 12.12 20.31
CA GLU A 364 5.75 13.03 19.87
C GLU A 364 7.08 12.66 20.54
N TYR A 365 8.14 12.63 19.76
CA TYR A 365 9.52 12.55 20.25
C TYR A 365 10.12 13.95 20.28
N ARG A 366 10.19 14.54 21.48
CA ARG A 366 10.85 15.82 21.67
C ARG A 366 12.35 15.59 21.89
N VAL A 367 13.17 16.06 20.95
CA VAL A 367 14.62 16.00 21.07
C VAL A 367 15.04 17.07 22.09
N GLN A 368 15.61 16.66 23.23
CA GLN A 368 15.93 17.58 24.32
C GLN A 368 17.07 18.56 23.97
N ALA A 369 18.06 18.11 23.21
CA ALA A 369 19.16 18.96 22.77
C ALA A 369 18.80 19.64 21.44
N PRO A 370 18.99 20.98 21.31
CA PRO A 370 18.84 21.66 20.03
C PRO A 370 19.73 21.04 18.95
N VAL A 371 19.21 20.95 17.74
CA VAL A 371 19.87 20.27 16.62
C VAL A 371 20.38 21.30 15.62
N THR A 372 21.58 21.07 15.10
CA THR A 372 22.17 21.85 14.02
C THR A 372 22.37 20.97 12.79
N ILE A 373 21.73 21.31 11.67
CA ILE A 373 21.77 20.56 10.41
C ILE A 373 22.03 21.55 9.28
N LYS A 374 23.18 21.45 8.62
CA LYS A 374 23.49 22.31 7.48
C LYS A 374 22.56 22.05 6.31
N ARG A 375 22.40 23.05 5.45
CA ARG A 375 21.66 22.96 4.20
C ARG A 375 22.10 21.73 3.39
N GLY A 376 21.12 20.95 2.94
CA GLY A 376 21.33 19.75 2.13
C GLY A 376 21.92 18.55 2.88
N GLN A 377 22.06 18.63 4.20
CA GLN A 377 22.55 17.51 5.02
C GLN A 377 21.40 16.76 5.69
N SER A 378 21.70 15.52 6.09
CA SER A 378 20.81 14.69 6.92
C SER A 378 21.44 14.50 8.29
N ALA A 379 20.61 14.43 9.32
CA ALA A 379 21.05 14.19 10.69
C ALA A 379 20.34 12.98 11.29
N MET A 380 21.06 12.27 12.14
CA MET A 380 20.52 11.20 12.97
C MET A 380 20.41 11.73 14.40
N VAL A 381 19.18 11.92 14.89
CA VAL A 381 18.90 12.50 16.21
C VAL A 381 18.47 11.40 17.18
N PRO A 382 19.01 11.36 18.41
CA PRO A 382 18.58 10.37 19.39
C PRO A 382 17.16 10.69 19.84
N ILE A 383 16.24 9.74 19.68
CA ILE A 383 14.83 9.87 20.11
C ILE A 383 14.52 9.02 21.34
N LEU A 384 15.34 8.00 21.59
CA LEU A 384 15.16 7.05 22.67
C LEU A 384 16.50 6.45 23.07
N ASN A 385 16.75 6.36 24.38
CA ASN A 385 17.82 5.56 24.94
C ASN A 385 17.32 4.96 26.26
N ALA A 386 17.12 3.64 26.31
CA ALA A 386 16.60 2.96 27.48
C ALA A 386 17.30 1.62 27.70
N ALA A 387 17.45 1.23 28.96
CA ALA A 387 17.86 -0.11 29.34
C ALA A 387 16.65 -0.83 29.95
N ILE A 388 16.21 -1.91 29.30
CA ILE A 388 15.03 -2.68 29.69
C ILE A 388 15.40 -4.14 29.89
N ALA A 389 14.61 -4.88 30.67
CA ALA A 389 14.80 -6.33 30.78
C ALA A 389 14.31 -7.01 29.50
N GLY A 390 15.14 -7.88 28.93
CA GLY A 390 14.83 -8.67 27.75
C GLY A 390 15.07 -10.15 27.97
N ARG A 391 14.44 -10.96 27.13
CA ARG A 391 14.63 -12.41 27.07
C ARG A 391 15.04 -12.82 25.67
N ARG A 392 16.02 -13.72 25.57
CA ARG A 392 16.36 -14.43 24.34
C ARG A 392 15.61 -15.76 24.30
N GLU A 393 14.79 -15.97 23.27
CA GLU A 393 14.01 -17.20 23.10
C GLU A 393 13.94 -17.62 21.63
N HIS A 394 13.51 -18.86 21.37
CA HIS A 394 13.32 -19.40 20.03
C HIS A 394 11.84 -19.54 19.75
N ILE A 395 11.33 -18.94 18.67
CA ILE A 395 9.91 -19.03 18.31
C ILE A 395 9.76 -19.95 17.11
N TYR A 396 8.93 -20.97 17.24
CA TYR A 396 8.56 -21.86 16.15
C TYR A 396 7.10 -21.70 15.76
N ASN A 397 6.87 -21.54 14.46
CA ASN A 397 5.55 -21.54 13.85
C ASN A 397 5.69 -22.13 12.44
N GLY A 398 5.21 -23.35 12.24
CA GLY A 398 5.32 -24.06 10.96
C GLY A 398 4.65 -23.37 9.78
N GLU A 399 3.67 -22.48 10.02
CA GLU A 399 3.04 -21.68 8.95
C GLU A 399 3.94 -20.54 8.48
N LYS A 400 4.81 -20.01 9.35
CA LYS A 400 5.70 -18.87 9.05
C LYS A 400 7.08 -19.32 8.58
N MET A 401 7.63 -20.36 9.20
CA MET A 401 8.93 -20.93 8.86
C MET A 401 8.91 -22.43 9.10
N ALA A 402 9.11 -23.18 8.01
CA ALA A 402 9.18 -24.63 8.07
C ALA A 402 10.48 -25.08 8.78
N ASP A 403 10.38 -26.17 9.52
CA ASP A 403 11.47 -26.97 10.10
C ASP A 403 12.41 -26.33 11.14
N HIS A 404 12.50 -25.01 11.23
CA HIS A 404 13.46 -24.33 12.10
C HIS A 404 12.82 -23.20 12.90
N PRO A 405 13.18 -23.04 14.19
CA PRO A 405 12.74 -21.90 14.98
C PRO A 405 13.56 -20.63 14.66
N VAL A 406 12.96 -19.49 14.96
CA VAL A 406 13.56 -18.16 14.81
C VAL A 406 14.00 -17.62 16.17
N VAL A 407 15.28 -17.30 16.31
CA VAL A 407 15.84 -16.64 17.48
C VAL A 407 15.24 -15.24 17.59
N THR A 408 14.65 -14.96 18.74
CA THR A 408 13.85 -13.77 19.00
C THR A 408 14.25 -13.15 20.33
N LEU A 409 14.43 -11.82 20.33
CA LEU A 409 14.47 -11.05 21.58
C LEU A 409 13.05 -10.58 21.92
N SER A 410 12.56 -10.91 23.11
CA SER A 410 11.29 -10.42 23.64
C SER A 410 11.51 -9.51 24.84
N ALA A 411 10.76 -8.41 24.90
CA ALA A 411 10.85 -7.46 26.02
C ALA A 411 9.55 -6.67 26.17
N HIS A 412 9.33 -6.16 27.38
CA HIS A 412 8.27 -5.18 27.65
C HIS A 412 8.82 -3.78 27.45
N ASN A 413 8.08 -2.95 26.72
CA ASN A 413 8.41 -1.56 26.44
C ASN A 413 8.26 -0.68 27.69
N ARG A 414 9.23 -0.75 28.59
CA ARG A 414 9.34 0.09 29.78
C ARG A 414 10.12 1.38 29.54
N SER A 415 10.22 1.81 28.27
CA SER A 415 10.95 3.03 27.92
C SER A 415 10.19 4.33 28.26
N GLY A 416 8.88 4.22 28.52
CA GLY A 416 7.98 5.36 28.70
C GLY A 416 7.54 6.03 27.38
N LEU A 417 8.07 5.59 26.24
CA LEU A 417 7.72 6.08 24.90
C LEU A 417 7.07 4.97 24.08
N THR A 418 6.19 5.35 23.16
CA THR A 418 5.73 4.44 22.09
C THR A 418 6.89 4.15 21.14
N LEU A 419 7.08 2.89 20.77
CA LEU A 419 8.03 2.47 19.75
C LEU A 419 7.32 2.43 18.41
N GLU A 420 7.79 3.25 17.48
CA GLU A 420 7.35 3.22 16.10
C GLU A 420 7.88 2.00 15.35
N ARG A 421 7.11 1.50 14.38
CA ARG A 421 7.57 0.44 13.48
C ARG A 421 8.81 0.89 12.70
N GLY A 422 9.89 0.13 12.79
CA GLY A 422 11.16 0.51 12.17
C GLY A 422 12.18 -0.62 12.10
N PRO A 423 13.21 -0.49 11.24
CA PRO A 423 14.32 -1.42 11.20
C PRO A 423 15.12 -1.37 12.51
N VAL A 424 15.59 -2.53 12.93
CA VAL A 424 16.43 -2.69 14.12
C VAL A 424 17.64 -3.57 13.81
N THR A 425 18.81 -3.08 14.20
CA THR A 425 20.05 -3.88 14.20
C THR A 425 20.19 -4.53 15.57
N VAL A 426 20.44 -5.84 15.60
CA VAL A 426 20.58 -6.61 16.83
C VAL A 426 22.05 -6.99 17.05
N LEU A 427 22.55 -6.66 18.24
CA LEU A 427 23.88 -6.99 18.72
C LEU A 427 23.74 -7.82 19.99
N GLU A 428 24.56 -8.87 20.12
CA GLU A 428 24.69 -9.67 21.33
C GLU A 428 26.12 -9.51 21.86
N GLY A 429 26.26 -8.85 23.01
CA GLY A 429 27.53 -8.30 23.45
C GLY A 429 28.11 -7.34 22.40
N ASP A 430 29.27 -7.68 21.85
CA ASP A 430 29.97 -6.90 20.82
C ASP A 430 29.75 -7.43 19.39
N ASN A 431 28.97 -8.50 19.22
CA ASN A 431 28.80 -9.19 17.93
C ASN A 431 27.49 -8.80 17.24
N TYR A 432 27.55 -8.51 15.94
CA TYR A 432 26.37 -8.39 15.10
C TYR A 432 25.75 -9.77 14.89
N VAL A 433 24.47 -9.92 15.26
CA VAL A 433 23.76 -11.21 15.18
C VAL A 433 22.59 -11.20 14.19
N GLY A 434 22.14 -10.02 13.75
CA GLY A 434 21.13 -9.91 12.70
C GLY A 434 20.41 -8.58 12.65
N GLU A 435 19.37 -8.55 11.83
CA GLU A 435 18.48 -7.42 11.63
C GLU A 435 17.04 -7.88 11.68
N ALA A 436 16.16 -7.00 12.13
CA ALA A 436 14.74 -7.26 12.21
C ALA A 436 13.95 -5.97 12.03
N VAL A 437 12.63 -6.07 12.13
CA VAL A 437 11.73 -4.92 12.17
C VAL A 437 10.97 -4.96 13.49
N ILE A 438 11.12 -3.93 14.31
CA ILE A 438 10.29 -3.78 15.51
C ILE A 438 8.89 -3.36 15.08
N THR A 439 7.86 -3.92 15.70
CA THR A 439 6.47 -3.53 15.46
C THR A 439 6.12 -2.27 16.23
N PHE A 440 5.04 -1.60 15.80
CA PHE A 440 4.45 -0.53 16.59
C PHE A 440 4.08 -1.06 17.98
N THR A 441 4.67 -0.48 19.02
CA THR A 441 4.52 -0.97 20.40
C THR A 441 4.26 0.21 21.34
N PRO A 442 3.06 0.34 21.93
CA PRO A 442 2.76 1.39 22.89
C PRO A 442 3.63 1.25 24.15
N ALA A 443 3.67 2.29 24.98
CA ALA A 443 4.28 2.21 26.31
C ALA A 443 3.67 1.04 27.11
N GLU A 444 4.51 0.32 27.85
CA GLU A 444 4.20 -0.90 28.59
C GLU A 444 3.75 -2.12 27.75
N GLY A 445 3.70 -2.01 26.41
CA GLY A 445 3.41 -3.13 25.51
C GLY A 445 4.56 -4.12 25.38
N GLU A 446 4.28 -5.39 25.06
CA GLU A 446 5.30 -6.40 24.74
C GLU A 446 5.66 -6.36 23.26
N PHE A 447 6.95 -6.51 22.94
CA PHE A 447 7.44 -6.60 21.56
C PHE A 447 8.38 -7.79 21.38
N PHE A 448 8.40 -8.29 20.15
CA PHE A 448 9.21 -9.43 19.71
C PHE A 448 10.08 -9.02 18.53
N VAL A 449 11.37 -9.37 18.58
CA VAL A 449 12.35 -9.03 17.55
C VAL A 449 13.00 -10.31 17.03
N PRO A 450 12.37 -10.99 16.06
CA PRO A 450 12.93 -12.18 15.41
C PRO A 450 14.05 -11.75 14.45
N TYR A 451 15.31 -12.16 14.72
CA TYR A 451 16.48 -11.63 14.02
C TYR A 451 17.34 -12.68 13.30
N ALA A 452 17.21 -13.97 13.65
CA ALA A 452 18.00 -15.04 13.04
C ALA A 452 17.25 -16.38 13.06
N VAL A 453 17.55 -17.26 12.12
CA VAL A 453 17.03 -18.64 12.11
C VAL A 453 18.06 -19.56 12.77
N ASP A 454 17.62 -20.39 13.70
CA ASP A 454 18.52 -21.37 14.34
C ASP A 454 18.51 -22.70 13.56
N LEU A 455 19.54 -22.90 12.74
CA LEU A 455 19.75 -24.13 11.97
C LEU A 455 20.23 -25.32 12.83
N GLY A 456 20.67 -25.06 14.06
CA GLY A 456 21.06 -26.08 15.03
C GLY A 456 19.86 -26.81 15.63
N VAL A 457 18.65 -26.26 15.48
CA VAL A 457 17.42 -26.85 16.00
C VAL A 457 16.51 -27.22 14.84
N LYS A 458 16.11 -28.49 14.79
CA LYS A 458 15.15 -28.98 13.79
C LYS A 458 13.85 -29.39 14.48
N ILE A 459 12.73 -28.92 13.96
CA ILE A 459 11.40 -29.26 14.46
C ILE A 459 10.62 -29.90 13.32
N THR A 460 10.06 -31.07 13.55
CA THR A 460 9.22 -31.76 12.57
C THR A 460 7.81 -31.90 13.13
N GLU A 461 6.85 -31.31 12.43
CA GLU A 461 5.42 -31.42 12.72
C GLU A 461 4.85 -32.67 12.05
N THR A 462 4.21 -33.53 12.83
CA THR A 462 3.45 -34.68 12.32
C THR A 462 2.00 -34.51 12.73
N PRO A 463 1.14 -33.98 11.82
CA PRO A 463 -0.28 -33.91 12.08
C PRO A 463 -0.88 -35.31 12.00
N ASN A 464 -1.72 -35.64 12.97
CA ASN A 464 -2.48 -36.87 13.04
C ASN A 464 -3.96 -36.53 13.26
N HIS A 465 -4.83 -37.20 12.52
CA HIS A 465 -6.27 -37.07 12.67
C HIS A 465 -6.87 -38.44 12.88
N TYR A 466 -7.60 -38.59 13.98
CA TYR A 466 -8.31 -39.81 14.30
C TYR A 466 -9.62 -39.49 15.00
N GLU A 467 -10.51 -40.46 15.01
CA GLU A 467 -11.83 -40.37 15.62
C GLU A 467 -11.88 -41.32 16.81
N GLU A 468 -12.37 -40.81 17.94
CA GLU A 468 -12.61 -41.62 19.12
C GLU A 468 -14.10 -41.61 19.44
N THR A 469 -14.74 -42.77 19.41
CA THR A 469 -16.17 -42.85 19.70
C THR A 469 -16.40 -42.50 21.16
N ALA A 470 -17.23 -41.48 21.39
CA ALA A 470 -17.54 -40.99 22.73
C ALA A 470 -18.74 -41.75 23.31
N ALA A 471 -19.81 -41.84 22.52
CA ALA A 471 -21.03 -42.54 22.91
C ALA A 471 -21.81 -43.00 21.69
N ILE A 472 -22.53 -44.10 21.85
CA ILE A 472 -23.54 -44.53 20.89
C ILE A 472 -24.84 -44.60 21.65
N ARG A 473 -25.83 -43.81 21.21
CA ARG A 473 -27.14 -43.73 21.84
C ARG A 473 -28.22 -44.04 20.82
N LEU A 474 -29.30 -44.61 21.31
CA LEU A 474 -30.47 -44.91 20.49
C LEU A 474 -31.56 -43.87 20.77
N ASP A 475 -31.97 -43.14 19.74
CA ASP A 475 -33.09 -42.22 19.78
C ASP A 475 -34.14 -42.65 18.74
N ARG A 476 -35.18 -43.33 19.23
CA ARG A 476 -36.31 -43.86 18.45
C ARG A 476 -35.85 -44.78 17.30
N GLN A 477 -35.77 -44.24 16.08
CA GLN A 477 -35.40 -44.96 14.85
C GLN A 477 -33.98 -44.66 14.39
N TYR A 478 -33.25 -43.81 15.12
CA TYR A 478 -31.90 -43.39 14.80
C TYR A 478 -30.92 -43.83 15.87
N VAL A 479 -29.77 -44.31 15.41
CA VAL A 479 -28.57 -44.41 16.24
C VAL A 479 -27.83 -43.09 16.12
N ILE A 480 -27.68 -42.40 17.24
CA ILE A 480 -26.86 -41.22 17.39
C ILE A 480 -25.45 -41.70 17.74
N HIS A 481 -24.52 -41.53 16.81
CA HIS A 481 -23.11 -41.77 17.02
C HIS A 481 -22.44 -40.45 17.37
N ASP A 482 -22.04 -40.31 18.64
CA ASP A 482 -21.24 -39.19 19.12
C ASP A 482 -19.78 -39.63 19.12
N TRP A 483 -18.92 -38.91 18.40
CA TRP A 483 -17.48 -39.13 18.40
C TRP A 483 -16.71 -37.83 18.56
N TYR A 484 -15.55 -37.95 19.19
CA TYR A 484 -14.57 -36.88 19.20
C TYR A 484 -13.76 -36.95 17.91
N ALA A 485 -13.87 -35.92 17.08
CA ALA A 485 -12.91 -35.69 16.01
C ALA A 485 -11.66 -35.08 16.64
N ILE A 486 -10.58 -35.86 16.71
CA ILE A 486 -9.34 -35.47 17.37
C ILE A 486 -8.31 -35.04 16.33
N ARG A 487 -7.67 -33.90 16.59
CA ARG A 487 -6.49 -33.41 15.88
C ARG A 487 -5.33 -33.40 16.85
N ALA A 488 -4.33 -34.23 16.57
CA ALA A 488 -3.11 -34.32 17.34
C ALA A 488 -1.93 -33.87 16.48
N THR A 489 -1.25 -32.80 16.89
CA THR A 489 -0.01 -32.35 16.25
C THR A 489 1.15 -32.75 17.13
N THR A 490 2.00 -33.64 16.64
CA THR A 490 3.23 -34.03 17.33
C THR A 490 4.41 -33.22 16.81
N TYR A 491 5.05 -32.47 17.69
CA TYR A 491 6.27 -31.72 17.44
C TYR A 491 7.47 -32.56 17.90
N LYS A 492 8.26 -33.05 16.95
CA LYS A 492 9.56 -33.67 17.26
C LYS A 492 10.64 -32.60 17.18
N ILE A 493 11.25 -32.29 18.32
CA ILE A 493 12.26 -31.23 18.46
C ILE A 493 13.63 -31.89 18.60
N GLU A 494 14.58 -31.49 17.78
CA GLU A 494 15.97 -31.96 17.80
C GLU A 494 16.89 -30.76 18.02
N ASN A 495 17.43 -30.60 19.23
CA ASN A 495 18.42 -29.58 19.53
C ASN A 495 19.83 -30.15 19.34
N ARG A 496 20.59 -29.62 18.36
CA ARG A 496 21.99 -30.00 18.11
C ARG A 496 22.99 -29.01 18.71
N ASN A 497 22.51 -27.90 19.28
CA ASN A 497 23.35 -26.89 19.90
C ASN A 497 23.99 -27.38 21.20
N PRO A 498 25.16 -26.83 21.59
CA PRO A 498 25.83 -27.14 22.85
C PRO A 498 25.15 -26.51 24.07
N GLU A 499 24.24 -25.56 23.85
CA GLU A 499 23.49 -24.85 24.89
C GLU A 499 22.03 -25.32 24.94
N PRO A 500 21.37 -25.24 26.11
CA PRO A 500 19.93 -25.43 26.20
C PRO A 500 19.21 -24.30 25.47
N ILE A 501 18.01 -24.58 24.96
CA ILE A 501 17.15 -23.56 24.35
C ILE A 501 15.79 -23.52 25.05
N THR A 502 15.24 -22.32 25.19
CA THR A 502 13.81 -22.11 25.43
C THR A 502 13.09 -21.90 24.10
N LEU A 503 12.26 -22.87 23.77
CA LEU A 503 11.43 -22.92 22.57
C LEU A 503 9.99 -22.50 22.91
N MET A 504 9.48 -21.49 22.22
CA MET A 504 8.08 -21.14 22.18
C MET A 504 7.44 -21.71 20.92
N ILE A 505 6.54 -22.67 21.08
CA ILE A 505 5.72 -23.20 19.97
C ILE A 505 4.46 -22.34 19.88
N GLU A 506 4.24 -21.73 18.71
CA GLU A 506 3.05 -20.96 18.39
C GLU A 506 2.19 -21.75 17.39
N GLN A 507 1.02 -22.21 17.84
CA GLN A 507 0.07 -22.96 17.00
C GLN A 507 -1.22 -22.19 16.84
N ARG A 508 -1.82 -22.24 15.65
CA ARG A 508 -3.12 -21.62 15.38
C ARG A 508 -4.22 -22.25 16.25
N ILE A 509 -5.11 -21.42 16.79
CA ILE A 509 -6.30 -21.85 17.51
C ILE A 509 -7.27 -22.45 16.50
N LEU A 510 -7.70 -23.68 16.75
CA LEU A 510 -8.71 -24.35 15.96
C LEU A 510 -10.10 -23.93 16.45
N PRO A 511 -10.95 -23.33 15.60
CA PRO A 511 -12.31 -22.98 16.00
C PRO A 511 -13.10 -24.24 16.32
N ASP A 512 -13.95 -24.19 17.35
CA ASP A 512 -14.81 -25.29 17.82
C ASP A 512 -14.08 -26.53 18.39
N TYR A 513 -12.76 -26.46 18.59
CA TYR A 513 -11.99 -27.52 19.25
C TYR A 513 -11.55 -27.09 20.65
N GLU A 514 -11.69 -28.00 21.62
CA GLU A 514 -11.13 -27.88 22.96
C GLU A 514 -9.80 -28.62 23.07
N LEU A 515 -8.84 -28.06 23.83
CA LEU A 515 -7.61 -28.78 24.15
C LEU A 515 -7.93 -29.92 25.12
N PHE A 516 -7.36 -31.09 24.88
CA PHE A 516 -7.42 -32.23 25.81
C PHE A 516 -6.06 -32.93 25.84
N ASP A 517 -5.73 -33.60 26.94
CA ASP A 517 -4.47 -34.34 27.13
C ASP A 517 -3.22 -33.55 26.68
N THR A 518 -3.26 -32.23 26.88
CA THR A 518 -2.24 -31.26 26.47
C THR A 518 -2.01 -30.31 27.63
N PRO A 519 -0.75 -29.96 27.95
CA PRO A 519 -0.47 -28.92 28.93
C PRO A 519 -1.15 -27.59 28.58
N GLU A 520 -1.61 -26.84 29.58
CA GLU A 520 -2.21 -25.53 29.32
C GLU A 520 -1.21 -24.57 28.67
N PRO A 521 -1.60 -23.81 27.63
CA PRO A 521 -0.72 -22.83 27.01
C PRO A 521 -0.48 -21.67 27.98
N PHE A 522 0.75 -21.18 28.07
CA PHE A 522 1.10 -20.08 28.97
C PHE A 522 0.56 -18.73 28.47
N ALA A 523 0.31 -18.61 27.16
CA ALA A 523 -0.26 -17.42 26.54
C ALA A 523 -1.16 -17.79 25.36
N ARG A 524 -2.20 -16.99 25.14
CA ARG A 524 -3.11 -17.08 24.00
C ARG A 524 -3.31 -15.71 23.39
N THR A 525 -3.23 -15.61 22.07
CA THR A 525 -3.65 -14.45 21.29
C THR A 525 -5.00 -14.73 20.65
N ALA A 526 -5.53 -13.80 19.84
CA ALA A 526 -6.78 -14.02 19.12
C ALA A 526 -6.72 -15.22 18.14
N GLU A 527 -5.53 -15.49 17.58
CA GLU A 527 -5.35 -16.50 16.53
C GLU A 527 -4.47 -17.67 16.95
N PHE A 528 -3.60 -17.49 17.95
CA PHE A 528 -2.58 -18.47 18.30
C PHE A 528 -2.55 -18.79 19.79
N GLN A 529 -2.14 -20.01 20.09
CA GLN A 529 -1.85 -20.52 21.42
C GLN A 529 -0.37 -20.86 21.51
N ARG A 530 0.25 -20.57 22.67
CA ARG A 530 1.69 -20.61 22.85
C ARG A 530 2.09 -21.50 24.02
N TRP A 531 3.05 -22.39 23.78
CA TRP A 531 3.69 -23.22 24.81
C TRP A 531 5.18 -22.92 24.88
N ARG A 532 5.72 -22.91 26.09
CA ARG A 532 7.15 -22.71 26.34
C ARG A 532 7.76 -24.02 26.83
N LEU A 533 8.79 -24.49 26.13
CA LEU A 533 9.49 -25.73 26.39
C LEU A 533 10.97 -25.45 26.54
N ARG A 534 11.60 -26.06 27.54
CA ARG A 534 13.05 -26.01 27.70
C ARG A 534 13.64 -27.30 27.15
N VAL A 535 14.48 -27.19 26.14
CA VAL A 535 15.10 -28.34 25.45
C VAL A 535 16.58 -28.40 25.81
N ALA A 536 17.02 -29.54 26.34
CA ALA A 536 18.40 -29.73 26.77
C ALA A 536 19.38 -29.71 25.57
N PRO A 537 20.67 -29.41 25.79
CA PRO A 537 21.69 -29.48 24.74
C PRO A 537 21.76 -30.86 24.10
N ARG A 538 21.99 -30.93 22.79
CA ARG A 538 22.25 -32.19 22.06
C ARG A 538 21.20 -33.29 22.35
N SER A 539 19.94 -32.91 22.47
CA SER A 539 18.84 -33.80 22.87
C SER A 539 17.68 -33.74 21.89
N SER A 540 16.82 -34.76 21.92
CA SER A 540 15.56 -34.74 21.20
C SER A 540 14.40 -34.90 22.18
N GLN A 541 13.37 -34.10 22.00
CA GLN A 541 12.16 -34.08 22.82
C GLN A 541 10.94 -34.07 21.91
N SER A 542 9.89 -34.78 22.32
CA SER A 542 8.58 -34.74 21.65
C SER A 542 7.58 -33.97 22.50
N PHE A 543 6.80 -33.13 21.84
CA PHE A 543 5.68 -32.40 22.45
C PHE A 543 4.44 -32.60 21.59
N GLN A 544 3.32 -32.98 22.19
CA GLN A 544 2.09 -33.26 21.47
C GLN A 544 1.00 -32.28 21.91
N VAL A 545 0.30 -31.70 20.93
CA VAL A 545 -0.88 -30.88 21.15
C VAL A 545 -2.08 -31.62 20.59
N CYS A 546 -3.01 -31.96 21.46
CA CYS A 546 -4.26 -32.64 21.15
C CYS A 546 -5.42 -31.68 21.34
N ALA A 547 -6.24 -31.56 20.31
CA ALA A 547 -7.49 -30.82 20.35
C ALA A 547 -8.62 -31.74 19.86
N ARG A 548 -9.80 -31.64 20.47
CA ARG A 548 -10.97 -32.44 20.11
C ARG A 548 -12.21 -31.59 19.94
N THR A 549 -13.13 -32.03 19.10
CA THR A 549 -14.48 -31.47 19.01
C THR A 549 -15.50 -32.60 19.00
N LEU A 550 -16.65 -32.39 19.63
CA LEU A 550 -17.72 -33.38 19.67
C LEU A 550 -18.55 -33.27 18.40
N VAL A 551 -18.58 -34.34 17.61
CA VAL A 551 -19.39 -34.45 16.40
C VAL A 551 -20.45 -35.51 16.63
N SER A 552 -21.65 -35.23 16.14
CA SER A 552 -22.80 -36.15 16.24
C SER A 552 -23.32 -36.47 14.84
N ARG A 553 -23.57 -37.75 14.57
CA ARG A 553 -24.21 -38.24 13.34
C ARG A 553 -25.42 -39.08 13.70
N GLN A 554 -26.49 -38.86 12.95
CA GLN A 554 -27.69 -39.67 13.02
C GLN A 554 -27.70 -40.66 11.86
N GLU A 555 -27.77 -41.94 12.19
CA GLU A 555 -27.90 -43.02 11.19
C GLU A 555 -29.19 -43.80 11.49
N ALA A 556 -29.93 -44.18 10.45
CA ALA A 556 -31.15 -44.98 10.65
C ALA A 556 -30.77 -46.40 11.04
N VAL A 557 -31.50 -47.00 12.00
CA VAL A 557 -31.21 -48.36 12.48
C VAL A 557 -31.22 -49.40 11.34
N GLY A 558 -32.05 -49.17 10.30
CA GLY A 558 -32.15 -50.05 9.14
C GLY A 558 -30.93 -50.05 8.21
N ASP A 559 -30.04 -49.06 8.33
CA ASP A 559 -28.82 -48.96 7.52
C ASP A 559 -27.60 -49.62 8.19
N LEU A 560 -27.75 -50.06 9.45
CA LEU A 560 -26.68 -50.69 10.21
C LEU A 560 -26.53 -52.17 9.85
N SER A 561 -25.27 -52.61 9.71
CA SER A 561 -24.96 -54.02 9.47
C SER A 561 -24.66 -54.78 10.77
N HIS A 562 -24.83 -56.10 10.74
CA HIS A 562 -24.49 -56.96 11.86
C HIS A 562 -23.00 -56.84 12.28
N GLN A 563 -22.10 -56.58 11.33
CA GLN A 563 -20.67 -56.41 11.60
C GLN A 563 -20.38 -55.13 12.41
N ILE A 564 -21.09 -54.04 12.11
CA ILE A 564 -20.95 -52.76 12.82
C ILE A 564 -21.44 -52.90 14.27
N LEU A 565 -22.59 -53.56 14.48
CA LEU A 565 -23.12 -53.83 15.81
C LEU A 565 -22.18 -54.72 16.65
N GLN A 566 -21.57 -55.74 16.04
CA GLN A 566 -20.59 -56.59 16.71
C GLN A 566 -19.34 -55.81 17.12
N ARG A 567 -18.90 -54.85 16.30
CA ARG A 567 -17.78 -53.96 16.64
C ARG A 567 -18.14 -53.08 17.85
N TYR A 568 -19.33 -52.48 17.86
CA TYR A 568 -19.79 -51.65 18.98
C TYR A 568 -19.90 -52.43 20.29
N LEU A 569 -20.35 -53.69 20.25
CA LEU A 569 -20.39 -54.54 21.45
C LEU A 569 -18.97 -54.90 21.93
N ARG A 570 -18.07 -55.24 21.00
CA ARG A 570 -16.68 -55.61 21.32
C ARG A 570 -15.93 -54.45 21.98
N GLU A 571 -16.15 -53.24 21.48
CA GLU A 571 -15.56 -52.00 21.97
C GLU A 571 -16.31 -51.42 23.19
N ARG A 572 -17.37 -52.12 23.66
CA ARG A 572 -18.22 -51.76 24.82
C ARG A 572 -18.94 -50.42 24.67
N PHE A 573 -19.20 -49.97 23.45
CA PHE A 573 -20.03 -48.79 23.19
C PHE A 573 -21.53 -49.05 23.35
N ILE A 574 -21.93 -50.32 23.32
CA ILE A 574 -23.30 -50.78 23.58
C ILE A 574 -23.26 -51.97 24.54
N ASP A 575 -24.27 -52.08 25.40
CA ASP A 575 -24.43 -53.22 26.29
C ASP A 575 -24.98 -54.44 25.55
N GLN A 576 -24.80 -55.63 26.13
CA GLN A 576 -25.31 -56.90 25.58
C GLN A 576 -26.82 -56.84 25.29
N VAL A 577 -27.59 -56.17 26.16
CA VAL A 577 -29.04 -56.00 26.02
C VAL A 577 -29.37 -55.17 24.78
N LEU A 578 -28.69 -54.03 24.59
CA LEU A 578 -28.90 -53.15 23.45
C LEU A 578 -28.43 -53.81 22.14
N PHE A 579 -27.35 -54.59 22.17
CA PHE A 579 -26.89 -55.37 21.02
C PHE A 579 -27.92 -56.41 20.57
N GLU A 580 -28.51 -57.17 21.49
CA GLU A 580 -29.51 -58.19 21.15
C GLU A 580 -30.79 -57.56 20.56
N GLN A 581 -31.20 -56.42 21.10
CA GLN A 581 -32.34 -55.64 20.59
C GLN A 581 -32.07 -55.09 19.17
N LEU A 582 -30.93 -54.43 18.96
CA LEU A 582 -30.55 -53.90 17.64
C LEU A 582 -30.33 -55.03 16.63
N ARG A 583 -29.74 -56.15 17.03
CA ARG A 583 -29.58 -57.33 16.18
C ARG A 583 -30.93 -57.88 15.74
N GLY A 584 -31.90 -57.97 16.65
CA GLY A 584 -33.26 -58.41 16.32
C GLY A 584 -33.88 -57.53 15.23
N ILE A 585 -33.73 -56.22 15.36
CA ILE A 585 -34.32 -55.24 14.44
C ILE A 585 -33.62 -55.22 13.09
N VAL A 586 -32.28 -55.24 13.08
CA VAL A 586 -31.52 -55.37 11.82
C VAL A 586 -31.91 -56.66 11.10
N GLY A 587 -32.08 -57.78 11.82
CA GLY A 587 -32.58 -59.02 11.23
C GLY A 587 -34.01 -58.92 10.66
N LEU A 588 -34.90 -58.14 11.29
CA LEU A 588 -36.22 -57.85 10.73
C LEU A 588 -36.14 -56.97 9.47
N TYR A 589 -35.23 -56.00 9.42
CA TYR A 589 -34.98 -55.20 8.21
C TYR A 589 -34.39 -56.05 7.08
N GLU A 590 -33.46 -56.96 7.36
CA GLU A 590 -32.95 -57.94 6.40
C GLU A 590 -34.09 -58.83 5.86
N THR A 591 -34.94 -59.35 6.76
CA THR A 591 -36.13 -60.14 6.39
C THR A 591 -37.10 -59.33 5.52
N GLN A 592 -37.31 -58.05 5.84
CA GLN A 592 -38.16 -57.15 5.06
C GLN A 592 -37.60 -56.92 3.65
N GLN A 593 -36.27 -56.76 3.52
CA GLN A 593 -35.60 -56.63 2.23
C GLN A 593 -35.72 -57.91 1.41
N ASP A 594 -35.57 -59.08 2.02
CA ASP A 594 -35.71 -60.38 1.33
C ASP A 594 -37.15 -60.67 0.92
N LEU A 595 -38.15 -60.38 1.77
CA LEU A 595 -39.56 -60.46 1.42
C LEU A 595 -39.89 -59.55 0.23
N ARG A 596 -39.37 -58.32 0.22
CA ARG A 596 -39.55 -57.38 -0.90
C ARG A 596 -38.95 -57.93 -2.19
N ARG A 597 -37.73 -58.47 -2.14
CA ARG A 597 -37.10 -59.14 -3.29
C ARG A 597 -37.94 -60.30 -3.81
N GLN A 598 -38.50 -61.12 -2.92
CA GLN A 598 -39.37 -62.24 -3.31
C GLN A 598 -40.68 -61.75 -3.94
N ILE A 599 -41.34 -60.74 -3.36
CA ILE A 599 -42.54 -60.12 -3.92
C ILE A 599 -42.26 -59.58 -5.33
N ASP A 600 -41.15 -58.85 -5.50
CA ASP A 600 -40.76 -58.29 -6.79
C ASP A 600 -40.51 -59.39 -7.83
N GLN A 601 -39.81 -60.47 -7.45
CA GLN A 601 -39.57 -61.61 -8.33
C GLN A 601 -40.86 -62.33 -8.76
N GLN A 602 -41.79 -62.56 -7.83
CA GLN A 602 -43.05 -63.23 -8.12
C GLN A 602 -43.99 -62.33 -8.93
N THR A 603 -44.01 -61.03 -8.64
CA THR A 603 -44.78 -60.03 -9.40
C THR A 603 -44.28 -59.97 -10.84
N GLN A 604 -42.96 -59.92 -11.06
CA GLN A 604 -42.40 -59.98 -12.41
C GLN A 604 -42.76 -61.27 -13.16
N LYS A 605 -42.79 -62.42 -12.48
CA LYS A 605 -43.24 -63.69 -13.09
C LYS A 605 -44.72 -63.63 -13.47
N ARG A 606 -45.58 -63.17 -12.57
CA ARG A 606 -47.02 -63.02 -12.81
C ARG A 606 -47.29 -62.07 -13.98
N ASP A 607 -46.63 -60.92 -14.02
CA ASP A 607 -46.81 -59.93 -15.08
C ASP A 607 -46.36 -60.45 -16.45
N ARG A 608 -45.33 -61.32 -16.50
CA ARG A 608 -44.95 -62.03 -17.74
C ARG A 608 -46.04 -62.99 -18.19
N LEU A 609 -46.62 -63.77 -17.27
CA LEU A 609 -47.71 -64.71 -17.57
C LEU A 609 -48.98 -63.98 -18.04
N LEU A 610 -49.35 -62.86 -17.41
CA LEU A 610 -50.48 -62.03 -17.83
C LEU A 610 -50.27 -61.42 -19.23
N LYS A 611 -49.04 -61.00 -19.56
CA LYS A 611 -48.70 -60.55 -20.92
C LYS A 611 -48.79 -61.69 -21.94
N GLU A 612 -48.34 -62.90 -21.59
CA GLU A 612 -48.46 -64.07 -22.46
C GLU A 612 -49.94 -64.44 -22.67
N GLN A 613 -50.77 -64.37 -21.63
CA GLN A 613 -52.22 -64.56 -21.72
C GLN A 613 -52.86 -63.56 -22.69
N GLN A 614 -52.52 -62.27 -22.60
CA GLN A 614 -53.02 -61.25 -23.54
C GLN A 614 -52.64 -61.56 -24.99
N GLN A 615 -51.42 -62.02 -25.24
CA GLN A 615 -50.97 -62.43 -26.57
C GLN A 615 -51.74 -63.66 -27.08
N ILE A 616 -52.01 -64.64 -26.22
CA ILE A 616 -52.81 -65.83 -26.57
C ILE A 616 -54.24 -65.42 -26.90
N THR A 617 -54.86 -64.53 -26.12
CA THR A 617 -56.21 -64.01 -26.37
C THR A 617 -56.29 -63.27 -27.71
N GLN A 618 -55.30 -62.45 -28.06
CA GLN A 618 -55.23 -61.79 -29.38
C GLN A 618 -55.11 -62.81 -30.52
N LYS A 619 -54.27 -63.85 -30.35
CA LYS A 619 -54.13 -64.92 -31.35
C LYS A 619 -55.42 -65.74 -31.50
N LEU A 620 -56.18 -65.95 -30.41
CA LEU A 620 -57.47 -66.64 -30.40
C LEU A 620 -58.60 -65.85 -31.10
N GLN A 621 -58.52 -64.52 -31.16
CA GLN A 621 -59.49 -63.69 -31.90
C GLN A 621 -59.36 -63.87 -33.42
N ASN A 622 -58.18 -64.26 -33.90
CA ASN A 622 -57.88 -64.39 -35.33
C ASN A 622 -58.08 -65.82 -35.90
N LEU A 623 -58.61 -66.77 -35.11
CA LEU A 623 -58.72 -68.19 -35.47
C LEU A 623 -60.19 -68.66 -35.61
N GLY A 624 -60.50 -69.46 -36.65
CA GLY A 624 -61.81 -70.02 -36.94
C GLY A 624 -62.27 -71.12 -35.96
N ARG A 625 -63.53 -71.57 -36.09
CA ARG A 625 -64.17 -72.53 -35.16
C ARG A 625 -64.22 -73.99 -35.65
N GLU A 626 -63.80 -74.29 -36.88
CA GLU A 626 -63.93 -75.64 -37.48
C GLU A 626 -62.65 -76.04 -38.26
N GLY A 627 -62.34 -77.33 -38.31
CA GLY A 627 -61.14 -77.90 -38.97
C GLY A 627 -59.87 -77.89 -38.09
N ASP A 628 -58.69 -78.00 -38.71
CA ASP A 628 -57.37 -77.99 -38.04
C ASP A 628 -57.15 -76.75 -37.14
N GLU A 629 -57.82 -75.63 -37.48
CA GLU A 629 -57.84 -74.40 -36.66
C GLU A 629 -58.57 -74.57 -35.32
N GLY A 630 -59.58 -75.46 -35.26
CA GLY A 630 -60.30 -75.80 -34.04
C GLY A 630 -59.45 -76.61 -33.04
N GLU A 631 -58.56 -77.48 -33.53
CA GLU A 631 -57.62 -78.22 -32.67
C GLU A 631 -56.57 -77.28 -32.06
N LEU A 632 -56.02 -76.36 -32.85
CA LEU A 632 -55.10 -75.31 -32.36
C LEU A 632 -55.76 -74.40 -31.32
N ARG A 633 -57.04 -74.03 -31.54
CA ARG A 633 -57.84 -73.27 -30.58
C ARG A 633 -57.97 -74.02 -29.25
N SER A 634 -58.24 -75.33 -29.28
CA SER A 634 -58.35 -76.16 -28.06
C SER A 634 -57.05 -76.20 -27.25
N ARG A 635 -55.88 -76.25 -27.92
CA ARG A 635 -54.57 -76.22 -27.25
C ARG A 635 -54.27 -74.85 -26.62
N PHE A 636 -54.61 -73.75 -27.30
CA PHE A 636 -54.45 -72.41 -26.74
C PHE A 636 -55.37 -72.16 -25.55
N VAL A 637 -56.61 -72.67 -25.57
CA VAL A 637 -57.53 -72.60 -24.42
C VAL A 637 -56.99 -73.40 -23.24
N ALA A 638 -56.48 -74.62 -23.45
CA ALA A 638 -55.87 -75.42 -22.38
C ALA A 638 -54.61 -74.74 -21.79
N LYS A 639 -53.77 -74.13 -22.64
CA LYS A 639 -52.61 -73.34 -22.19
C LYS A 639 -53.04 -72.09 -21.42
N MET A 640 -54.12 -71.43 -21.84
CA MET A 640 -54.68 -70.27 -21.14
C MET A 640 -55.19 -70.65 -19.75
N GLN A 641 -55.89 -71.78 -19.61
CA GLN A 641 -56.32 -72.31 -18.31
C GLN A 641 -55.11 -72.59 -17.39
N THR A 642 -54.04 -73.18 -17.93
CA THR A 642 -52.81 -73.43 -17.16
C THR A 642 -52.15 -72.12 -16.68
N ILE A 643 -52.11 -71.10 -17.54
CA ILE A 643 -51.56 -69.78 -17.21
C ILE A 643 -52.44 -69.06 -16.16
N GLU A 644 -53.76 -69.20 -16.26
CA GLU A 644 -54.72 -68.64 -15.30
C GLU A 644 -54.53 -69.27 -13.93
N ASP A 645 -54.49 -70.61 -13.84
CA ASP A 645 -54.22 -71.35 -12.61
C ASP A 645 -52.86 -70.96 -11.99
N GLU A 646 -51.81 -70.82 -12.80
CA GLU A 646 -50.48 -70.40 -12.33
C GLU A 646 -50.46 -68.93 -11.87
N SER A 647 -51.15 -68.04 -12.58
CA SER A 647 -51.27 -66.62 -12.21
C SER A 647 -52.04 -66.45 -10.90
N GLU A 648 -53.12 -67.21 -10.70
CA GLU A 648 -53.88 -67.22 -9.45
C GLU A 648 -53.03 -67.75 -8.28
N ARG A 649 -52.25 -68.82 -8.49
CA ARG A 649 -51.29 -69.33 -7.50
C ARG A 649 -50.23 -68.29 -7.15
N LEU A 650 -49.67 -67.60 -8.14
CA LEU A 650 -48.70 -66.53 -7.91
C LEU A 650 -49.34 -65.34 -7.19
N ALA A 651 -50.58 -64.98 -7.50
CA ALA A 651 -51.31 -63.93 -6.80
C ALA A 651 -51.55 -64.29 -5.33
N ALA A 652 -51.95 -65.53 -5.03
CA ALA A 652 -52.09 -66.02 -3.66
C ALA A 652 -50.73 -66.03 -2.92
N ALA A 653 -49.64 -66.42 -3.58
CA ALA A 653 -48.30 -66.38 -3.00
C ALA A 653 -47.83 -64.94 -2.71
N ILE A 654 -48.06 -64.00 -3.63
CA ILE A 654 -47.76 -62.57 -3.43
C ILE A 654 -48.56 -62.02 -2.25
N ALA A 655 -49.87 -62.27 -2.18
CA ALA A 655 -50.71 -61.81 -1.07
C ALA A 655 -50.24 -62.34 0.31
N ASN A 656 -49.79 -63.60 0.35
CA ASN A 656 -49.19 -64.18 1.56
C ASN A 656 -47.87 -63.49 1.93
N LEU A 657 -46.98 -63.24 0.97
CA LEU A 657 -45.71 -62.54 1.19
C LEU A 657 -45.93 -61.08 1.61
N GLU A 658 -46.91 -60.37 1.02
CA GLU A 658 -47.30 -59.02 1.41
C GLU A 658 -47.85 -58.98 2.83
N THR A 659 -48.65 -59.97 3.22
CA THR A 659 -49.15 -60.11 4.60
C THR A 659 -47.98 -60.31 5.58
N GLN A 660 -47.01 -61.16 5.23
CA GLN A 660 -45.79 -61.35 6.02
C GLN A 660 -44.93 -60.07 6.10
N GLN A 661 -44.85 -59.31 5.01
CA GLN A 661 -44.14 -58.02 4.98
C GLN A 661 -44.80 -56.99 5.90
N GLN A 662 -46.14 -56.88 5.87
CA GLN A 662 -46.90 -56.00 6.75
C GLN A 662 -46.74 -56.39 8.23
N GLN A 663 -46.78 -57.69 8.54
CA GLN A 663 -46.52 -58.19 9.90
C GLN A 663 -45.10 -57.86 10.36
N THR A 664 -44.10 -58.07 9.50
CA THR A 664 -42.69 -57.74 9.79
C THR A 664 -42.52 -56.23 10.02
N GLN A 665 -43.17 -55.39 9.21
CA GLN A 665 -43.14 -53.94 9.38
C GLN A 665 -43.82 -53.48 10.68
N ALA A 666 -44.96 -54.08 11.05
CA ALA A 666 -45.62 -53.82 12.32
C ALA A 666 -44.74 -54.22 13.50
N ASN A 667 -44.02 -55.35 13.40
CA ASN A 667 -43.09 -55.82 14.41
C ASN A 667 -41.88 -54.87 14.56
N ILE A 668 -41.32 -54.38 13.45
CA ILE A 668 -40.25 -53.36 13.47
C ILE A 668 -40.72 -52.10 14.21
N GLN A 669 -41.89 -51.58 13.85
CA GLN A 669 -42.45 -50.37 14.48
C GLN A 669 -42.74 -50.59 15.97
N ALA A 670 -43.24 -51.75 16.36
CA ALA A 670 -43.49 -52.09 17.76
C ALA A 670 -42.19 -52.17 18.57
N GLN A 671 -41.14 -52.80 18.03
CA GLN A 671 -39.84 -52.89 18.69
C GLN A 671 -39.14 -51.53 18.78
N LEU A 672 -39.19 -50.70 17.73
CA LEU A 672 -38.65 -49.34 17.76
C LEU A 672 -39.37 -48.44 18.79
N ARG A 673 -40.71 -48.57 18.93
CA ARG A 673 -41.47 -47.84 19.96
C ARG A 673 -41.12 -48.29 21.37
N ALA A 674 -41.08 -49.60 21.60
CA ALA A 674 -40.74 -50.17 22.91
C ALA A 674 -39.34 -49.74 23.38
N MET A 675 -38.39 -49.63 22.45
CA MET A 675 -37.04 -49.17 22.77
C MET A 675 -36.95 -47.66 23.02
N GLY A 676 -37.67 -46.82 22.25
CA GLY A 676 -37.70 -45.37 22.46
C GLY A 676 -38.28 -44.94 23.81
N GLU A 677 -39.13 -45.76 24.43
CA GLU A 677 -39.65 -45.54 25.79
C GLU A 677 -38.65 -45.98 26.88
N SER A 678 -37.79 -46.96 26.59
CA SER A 678 -36.79 -47.49 27.53
C SER A 678 -35.48 -46.68 27.63
N SER A 679 -35.18 -45.84 26.62
CA SER A 679 -33.95 -45.05 26.55
C SER A 679 -34.11 -43.57 26.99
N SER A 680 -35.28 -43.18 27.53
CA SER A 680 -35.43 -41.87 28.18
C SER A 680 -34.71 -41.88 29.53
N PRO A 681 -33.69 -41.03 29.77
CA PRO A 681 -33.07 -40.95 31.09
C PRO A 681 -34.12 -40.42 32.09
N SER A 682 -34.28 -41.14 33.21
CA SER A 682 -34.82 -40.51 34.42
C SER A 682 -33.87 -39.36 34.82
N PRO A 683 -34.41 -38.22 35.32
CA PRO A 683 -33.68 -36.97 35.52
C PRO A 683 -32.45 -37.07 36.42
#